data_AF-A0AAV9BHH8-F1
#
_entry.id   AF-A0AAV9BHH8-F1
#
_cell.length_a   1.000
_cell.length_b   1.000
_cell.length_c   1.000
_cell.angle_alpha   90.00
_cell.angle_beta   90.00
_cell.angle_gamma   90.00
#
_symmetry.space_group_name_H-M   'P 1'
#
loop_
_entity.id
_entity.type
_entity.pdbx_description
1 polymer ?
#
loop_
_entity_poly.entity_id
_entity_poly.type
_entity_poly.pdbx_seq_one_letter_code
_entity_poly.pdbx_strand_id
1 'polypeptide(L)'
;MAFSSSSPLFQWPQTCCLRIERMPRMPVILEFRETKRHSTKIVRLVLNKPRSKISSSDNGGAEPARILLERLFAQTQKLEEQMSKDPSLSNSTELGINLEVLESNLQAALLALRKKEDELQDAERLVSLDRAELNRSRYDLEIREKEIAAAYERQKKMEENLKKANEDLACQVQEIEELRLRVQEQDKDIVSTRSALSLKEDELERMRNELLKKNAEVTSVRSDIKSRDRLLKDAEGVIKKQEATIQQLRDEVRMKEQELAELMKLRNNEEEKLKVAEANLEERTVEWLQAREELSKMAEATSKQIAENKKMFEDFTRVKALLSDVRSELISSQKSLTSSRQRIEDQEYELEKQLEELNKNKLAIVSYSEKLKDAHLEVDIEKSKLKDAESQNEELAQKLLVEQESVKQLEKKLCVERSSLEQATKEIATLQNELEQKVLEYSEAQNLLQVKESELVEARLQIQHLRSELASIQLILKEKDADLLNAQKKLEEVNNEVFELRNIVGIQEEQLIQVTARLQEKEDLAQGIQQELDNTKMKFSEATKVVERITALTKRLVISANNEGANPAGLVQDMQKQLATELEMTKESLKVKELEFLAAQRALAVKEEELQAALRRWDEIEKELNKMKEEMPARERSGEGTVGEEAIEKLQLEAARLEVEAATSALRNLAQMSEYLLEEPKNSFNMGENSLTSSTEKKKVVGETEREVTRLLALTEQLVKEAGIVDATGPEA
;
A
#
# COMPACT_ATOMS: atom_id res chain seq x y z
N MET A 1 -30.92 -3.65 69.82
CA MET A 1 -30.72 -2.19 69.85
C MET A 1 -29.67 -1.93 68.78
N ALA A 2 -29.95 -1.37 67.60
CA ALA A 2 -30.74 -0.16 67.25
C ALA A 2 -30.04 1.11 67.75
N PHE A 3 -29.83 2.18 66.95
CA PHE A 3 -30.49 2.60 65.70
C PHE A 3 -29.51 3.21 64.65
N SER A 4 -29.99 3.31 63.39
CA SER A 4 -29.99 4.45 62.42
C SER A 4 -29.03 5.65 62.57
N SER A 5 -28.67 6.41 61.52
CA SER A 5 -28.85 6.33 60.04
C SER A 5 -28.15 7.51 59.32
N SER A 6 -28.40 7.64 58.01
CA SER A 6 -28.48 8.90 57.22
C SER A 6 -27.30 9.26 56.31
N SER A 7 -27.63 9.41 55.02
CA SER A 7 -26.83 10.10 54.00
C SER A 7 -26.85 11.62 54.20
N PRO A 8 -26.03 12.35 53.43
CA PRO A 8 -26.55 13.57 52.81
C PRO A 8 -26.43 13.58 51.26
N LEU A 9 -27.06 14.59 50.69
CA LEU A 9 -27.29 14.84 49.26
C LEU A 9 -26.00 15.01 48.45
N PHE A 10 -26.10 14.77 47.14
CA PHE A 10 -25.49 15.66 46.15
C PHE A 10 -26.50 16.07 45.07
N GLN A 11 -26.24 17.20 44.41
CA GLN A 11 -27.24 18.06 43.78
C GLN A 11 -26.89 18.38 42.31
N TRP A 12 -27.90 18.53 41.46
CA TRP A 12 -27.75 18.87 40.03
C TRP A 12 -27.27 20.31 39.79
N PRO A 13 -26.48 20.51 38.73
CA PRO A 13 -26.81 21.43 37.62
C PRO A 13 -27.06 20.62 36.31
N GLN A 14 -27.90 20.94 35.30
CA GLN A 14 -28.42 22.20 34.71
C GLN A 14 -27.32 23.19 34.24
N THR A 15 -27.17 23.62 32.98
CA THR A 15 -27.75 23.33 31.62
C THR A 15 -26.59 23.50 30.58
N CYS A 16 -26.65 23.35 29.25
CA CYS A 16 -27.66 23.35 28.16
C CYS A 16 -27.70 22.00 27.40
N CYS A 17 -28.56 21.66 26.43
CA CYS A 17 -29.41 22.37 25.44
C CYS A 17 -28.74 22.81 24.11
N LEU A 18 -28.75 21.91 23.12
CA LEU A 18 -29.30 22.24 21.80
C LEU A 18 -30.40 21.24 21.45
N ARG A 19 -31.58 21.75 21.06
CA ARG A 19 -32.78 20.97 20.74
C ARG A 19 -33.52 21.67 19.61
N ILE A 20 -33.28 21.24 18.37
CA ILE A 20 -33.95 21.79 17.19
C ILE A 20 -34.74 20.66 16.52
N GLU A 21 -36.07 20.78 16.66
CA GLU A 21 -37.11 20.53 15.65
C GLU A 21 -37.04 19.22 14.84
N ARG A 22 -37.91 18.23 15.07
CA ARG A 22 -39.32 18.18 14.60
C ARG A 22 -39.53 18.71 13.17
N MET A 23 -39.61 17.80 12.21
CA MET A 23 -40.75 17.66 11.28
C MET A 23 -40.81 16.20 10.73
N PRO A 24 -41.82 15.75 9.96
CA PRO A 24 -42.40 14.43 10.19
C PRO A 24 -42.16 13.42 9.06
N ARG A 25 -42.58 12.17 9.30
CA ARG A 25 -43.00 11.27 8.21
C ARG A 25 -44.21 11.88 7.50
N MET A 26 -44.03 12.30 6.26
CA MET A 26 -45.07 12.75 5.32
C MET A 26 -44.73 12.21 3.91
N PRO A 27 -45.70 12.15 2.98
CA PRO A 27 -45.72 11.13 1.94
C PRO A 27 -44.96 11.50 0.67
N VAL A 28 -44.82 10.50 -0.22
CA VAL A 28 -44.45 10.71 -1.62
C VAL A 28 -45.54 11.52 -2.32
N ILE A 29 -45.33 12.83 -2.42
CA ILE A 29 -46.04 13.73 -3.33
C ILE A 29 -44.99 14.38 -4.22
N LEU A 30 -44.89 13.89 -5.45
CA LEU A 30 -44.13 14.53 -6.52
C LEU A 30 -44.99 15.66 -7.10
N GLU A 31 -44.83 16.89 -6.60
CA GLU A 31 -45.42 18.07 -7.24
C GLU A 31 -44.79 18.30 -8.62
N PHE A 32 -45.59 18.12 -9.66
CA PHE A 32 -45.18 18.31 -11.04
C PHE A 32 -45.17 19.81 -11.41
N ARG A 33 -44.10 20.55 -11.07
CA ARG A 33 -43.98 21.97 -11.42
C ARG A 33 -43.46 22.23 -12.84
N GLU A 34 -44.42 22.18 -13.77
CA GLU A 34 -44.65 23.20 -14.80
C GLU A 34 -43.47 23.68 -15.68
N THR A 35 -43.11 22.90 -16.71
CA THR A 35 -42.80 23.53 -18.00
C THR A 35 -44.10 24.01 -18.66
N LYS A 36 -44.32 25.33 -18.62
CA LYS A 36 -45.48 26.08 -19.16
C LYS A 36 -46.16 25.43 -20.37
N ARG A 37 -47.41 24.97 -20.20
CA ARG A 37 -48.29 24.62 -21.34
C ARG A 37 -48.72 25.90 -22.08
N HIS A 38 -47.95 26.30 -23.09
CA HIS A 38 -48.28 27.43 -23.96
C HIS A 38 -49.50 27.14 -24.87
N SER A 39 -50.69 27.28 -24.27
CA SER A 39 -51.88 27.86 -24.90
C SER A 39 -52.21 27.47 -26.35
N THR A 40 -52.28 26.18 -26.67
CA THR A 40 -52.90 25.70 -27.93
C THR A 40 -54.42 25.84 -27.88
N LYS A 41 -54.92 27.09 -27.96
CA LYS A 41 -56.33 27.44 -28.21
C LYS A 41 -56.76 27.09 -29.66
N ILE A 42 -56.32 25.95 -30.21
CA ILE A 42 -56.44 25.60 -31.64
C ILE A 42 -57.04 24.19 -31.83
N VAL A 43 -58.21 23.96 -31.22
CA VAL A 43 -59.14 22.86 -31.61
C VAL A 43 -60.56 23.40 -31.89
N ARG A 44 -60.83 24.71 -31.66
CA ARG A 44 -62.17 25.33 -31.82
C ARG A 44 -62.32 26.17 -33.11
N LEU A 45 -61.43 26.01 -34.09
CA LEU A 45 -61.37 26.85 -35.31
C LEU A 45 -61.29 26.08 -36.64
N VAL A 46 -61.67 24.80 -36.69
CA VAL A 46 -61.84 24.05 -37.96
C VAL A 46 -63.32 23.85 -38.34
N LEU A 47 -64.25 23.96 -37.37
CA LEU A 47 -65.70 23.84 -37.59
C LEU A 47 -66.42 25.20 -37.75
N ASN A 48 -65.69 26.31 -37.95
CA ASN A 48 -66.25 27.66 -37.94
C ASN A 48 -66.06 28.44 -39.26
N LYS A 49 -66.80 27.99 -40.28
CA LYS A 49 -67.12 28.69 -41.56
C LYS A 49 -65.95 28.88 -42.55
N PRO A 50 -66.26 29.13 -43.84
CA PRO A 50 -67.55 28.97 -44.54
C PRO A 50 -67.80 27.47 -44.82
N ARG A 51 -69.00 26.86 -44.86
CA ARG A 51 -70.23 27.26 -45.57
C ARG A 51 -70.00 28.32 -46.65
N SER A 52 -69.34 27.92 -47.73
CA SER A 52 -69.76 28.37 -49.06
C SER A 52 -71.27 28.05 -49.13
N LYS A 53 -72.17 29.04 -49.09
CA LYS A 53 -72.32 30.10 -50.09
C LYS A 53 -72.43 29.57 -51.52
N ILE A 54 -73.21 28.49 -51.66
CA ILE A 54 -74.34 28.55 -52.60
C ILE A 54 -75.25 29.70 -52.13
N SER A 55 -74.90 30.95 -52.45
CA SER A 55 -75.62 32.16 -52.04
C SER A 55 -75.93 33.07 -53.24
N SER A 56 -76.63 32.46 -54.18
CA SER A 56 -77.36 33.03 -55.32
C SER A 56 -78.19 31.86 -55.85
N SER A 57 -79.48 31.67 -55.54
CA SER A 57 -80.56 32.66 -55.37
C SER A 57 -80.81 33.52 -56.61
N ASP A 58 -80.75 32.85 -57.77
CA ASP A 58 -81.46 33.19 -59.01
C ASP A 58 -81.65 31.85 -59.77
N ASN A 59 -82.84 31.30 -60.01
CA ASN A 59 -84.20 31.87 -59.97
C ASN A 59 -84.43 33.10 -60.87
N GLY A 60 -83.45 33.46 -61.70
CA GLY A 60 -83.56 34.44 -62.76
C GLY A 60 -84.27 33.87 -63.99
N GLY A 61 -85.57 33.60 -63.89
CA GLY A 61 -86.56 33.53 -64.97
C GLY A 61 -86.45 32.45 -66.07
N ALA A 62 -85.27 31.89 -66.32
CA ALA A 62 -85.06 30.92 -67.39
C ALA A 62 -85.45 29.50 -66.97
N GLU A 63 -86.17 28.80 -67.84
CA GLU A 63 -86.47 27.37 -67.66
C GLU A 63 -85.17 26.54 -67.67
N PRO A 64 -85.12 25.40 -66.94
CA PRO A 64 -83.98 24.50 -66.99
C PRO A 64 -83.65 24.12 -68.44
N ALA A 65 -82.37 24.15 -68.82
CA ALA A 65 -81.93 23.83 -70.19
C ALA A 65 -82.50 22.49 -70.70
N ARG A 66 -82.65 21.50 -69.80
CA ARG A 66 -83.36 20.24 -70.07
C ARG A 66 -84.81 20.45 -70.55
N ILE A 67 -85.59 21.27 -69.87
CA ILE A 67 -87.01 21.53 -70.21
C ILE A 67 -87.12 22.34 -71.50
N LEU A 68 -86.19 23.27 -71.76
CA LEU A 68 -86.11 23.99 -73.03
C LEU A 68 -85.76 23.07 -74.20
N LEU A 69 -84.84 22.11 -74.01
CA LEU A 69 -84.54 21.07 -75.01
C LEU A 69 -85.71 20.11 -75.22
N GLU A 70 -86.38 19.67 -74.15
CA GLU A 70 -87.60 18.84 -74.23
C GLU A 70 -88.74 19.57 -74.97
N ARG A 71 -88.89 20.89 -74.75
CA ARG A 71 -89.84 21.74 -75.49
C ARG A 71 -89.46 21.91 -76.95
N LEU A 72 -88.19 22.19 -77.25
CA LEU A 72 -87.67 22.31 -78.61
C LEU A 72 -87.92 21.06 -79.43
N PHE A 73 -87.62 19.90 -78.85
CA PHE A 73 -87.85 18.61 -79.48
C PHE A 73 -89.35 18.43 -79.81
N ALA A 74 -90.22 18.70 -78.84
CA ALA A 74 -91.68 18.63 -79.02
C ALA A 74 -92.27 19.69 -79.98
N GLN A 75 -91.59 20.81 -80.21
CA GLN A 75 -91.99 21.82 -81.21
C GLN A 75 -91.46 21.50 -82.61
N THR A 76 -90.22 21.01 -82.71
CA THR A 76 -89.63 20.53 -83.97
C THR A 76 -90.48 19.40 -84.54
N GLN A 77 -90.86 18.43 -83.71
CA GLN A 77 -91.75 17.33 -84.09
C GLN A 77 -93.13 17.80 -84.56
N LYS A 78 -93.67 18.88 -83.97
CA LYS A 78 -94.94 19.48 -84.43
C LYS A 78 -94.82 20.21 -85.77
N LEU A 79 -93.71 20.90 -86.01
CA LEU A 79 -93.42 21.52 -87.32
C LEU A 79 -93.22 20.46 -88.40
N GLU A 80 -92.51 19.37 -88.10
CA GLU A 80 -92.34 18.21 -88.96
C GLU A 80 -93.70 17.57 -89.32
N GLU A 81 -94.56 17.31 -88.32
CA GLU A 81 -95.93 16.81 -88.54
C GLU A 81 -96.86 17.76 -89.31
N GLN A 82 -96.60 19.08 -89.26
CA GLN A 82 -97.33 20.09 -90.03
C GLN A 82 -96.85 20.17 -91.49
N MET A 83 -95.55 19.96 -91.73
CA MET A 83 -94.98 19.90 -93.09
C MET A 83 -95.28 18.58 -93.82
N SER A 84 -95.59 17.51 -93.09
CA SER A 84 -95.84 16.17 -93.65
C SER A 84 -97.32 15.84 -93.95
N LYS A 85 -98.21 16.85 -94.00
CA LYS A 85 -99.65 16.70 -94.33
C LYS A 85 -100.05 17.72 -95.41
N ASP A 86 -101.14 17.44 -96.13
CA ASP A 86 -101.43 18.03 -97.46
C ASP A 86 -101.26 19.56 -97.55
N PRO A 87 -100.48 20.08 -98.54
CA PRO A 87 -100.05 21.48 -98.62
C PRO A 87 -101.12 22.46 -99.10
N SER A 88 -102.40 22.07 -99.13
CA SER A 88 -103.50 22.88 -99.67
C SER A 88 -104.28 23.70 -98.64
N LEU A 89 -104.06 23.47 -97.32
CA LEU A 89 -104.86 24.08 -96.24
C LEU A 89 -104.04 24.44 -94.98
N SER A 90 -102.84 24.97 -95.13
CA SER A 90 -102.05 25.56 -94.02
C SER A 90 -101.82 27.06 -94.22
N ASN A 91 -102.13 27.87 -93.20
CA ASN A 91 -101.94 29.32 -93.25
C ASN A 91 -100.44 29.66 -93.11
N SER A 92 -99.86 30.36 -94.09
CA SER A 92 -98.44 30.71 -94.08
C SER A 92 -98.01 31.54 -92.85
N THR A 93 -98.92 32.33 -92.29
CA THR A 93 -98.71 33.10 -91.06
C THR A 93 -98.46 32.21 -89.83
N GLU A 94 -99.10 31.04 -89.78
CA GLU A 94 -99.09 30.14 -88.61
C GLU A 94 -97.80 29.30 -88.57
N LEU A 95 -97.30 28.90 -89.76
CA LEU A 95 -95.97 28.31 -89.95
C LEU A 95 -94.85 29.29 -89.54
N GLY A 96 -94.97 30.57 -89.89
CA GLY A 96 -94.00 31.61 -89.51
C GLY A 96 -93.90 31.79 -87.99
N ILE A 97 -95.04 31.89 -87.30
CA ILE A 97 -95.09 32.02 -85.83
C ILE A 97 -94.51 30.77 -85.15
N ASN A 98 -94.80 29.56 -85.65
CA ASN A 98 -94.20 28.34 -85.11
C ASN A 98 -92.68 28.31 -85.29
N LEU A 99 -92.14 28.85 -86.40
CA LEU A 99 -90.71 28.96 -86.64
C LEU A 99 -90.03 29.99 -85.72
N GLU A 100 -90.64 31.17 -85.55
CA GLU A 100 -90.16 32.24 -84.67
C GLU A 100 -90.17 31.82 -83.18
N VAL A 101 -91.18 31.05 -82.76
CA VAL A 101 -91.24 30.46 -81.42
C VAL A 101 -90.21 29.34 -81.25
N LEU A 102 -89.97 28.51 -82.27
CA LEU A 102 -88.90 27.50 -82.23
C LEU A 102 -87.52 28.16 -82.13
N GLU A 103 -87.26 29.20 -82.93
CA GLU A 103 -86.02 29.96 -82.87
C GLU A 103 -85.83 30.65 -81.50
N SER A 104 -86.89 31.27 -80.97
CA SER A 104 -86.87 31.87 -79.62
C SER A 104 -86.55 30.84 -78.54
N ASN A 105 -87.13 29.65 -78.60
CA ASN A 105 -86.81 28.55 -77.68
C ASN A 105 -85.38 28.00 -77.92
N LEU A 106 -84.84 28.06 -79.14
CA LEU A 106 -83.49 27.63 -79.47
C LEU A 106 -82.45 28.59 -78.91
N GLN A 107 -82.65 29.89 -79.10
CA GLN A 107 -81.84 30.94 -78.50
C GLN A 107 -81.91 30.86 -76.96
N ALA A 108 -83.11 30.65 -76.38
CA ALA A 108 -83.26 30.45 -74.93
C ALA A 108 -82.55 29.19 -74.42
N ALA A 109 -82.65 28.05 -75.11
CA ALA A 109 -81.95 26.82 -74.74
C ALA A 109 -80.43 26.98 -74.82
N LEU A 110 -79.91 27.62 -75.88
CA LEU A 110 -78.49 27.90 -76.04
C LEU A 110 -77.97 28.86 -74.96
N LEU A 111 -78.72 29.90 -74.59
CA LEU A 111 -78.38 30.79 -73.48
C LEU A 111 -78.39 30.06 -72.12
N ALA A 112 -79.37 29.19 -71.88
CA ALA A 112 -79.46 28.38 -70.66
C ALA A 112 -78.36 27.32 -70.57
N LEU A 113 -78.00 26.68 -71.69
CA LEU A 113 -76.86 25.77 -71.80
C LEU A 113 -75.54 26.50 -71.58
N ARG A 114 -75.33 27.65 -72.23
CA ARG A 114 -74.12 28.46 -72.08
C ARG A 114 -73.95 28.94 -70.64
N LYS A 115 -75.02 29.43 -69.98
CA LYS A 115 -74.96 29.75 -68.55
C LYS A 115 -74.59 28.53 -67.70
N LYS A 116 -75.07 27.33 -68.06
CA LYS A 116 -74.68 26.08 -67.36
C LYS A 116 -73.25 25.66 -67.66
N GLU A 117 -72.72 25.95 -68.84
CA GLU A 117 -71.30 25.78 -69.17
C GLU A 117 -70.43 26.76 -68.36
N ASP A 118 -70.81 28.04 -68.29
CA ASP A 118 -70.14 29.06 -67.47
C ASP A 118 -70.14 28.65 -65.97
N GLU A 119 -71.30 28.24 -65.44
CA GLU A 119 -71.44 27.72 -64.06
C GLU A 119 -70.62 26.45 -63.82
N LEU A 120 -70.48 25.56 -64.82
CA LEU A 120 -69.63 24.37 -64.74
C LEU A 120 -68.14 24.72 -64.79
N GLN A 121 -67.73 25.70 -65.59
CA GLN A 121 -66.36 26.20 -65.64
C GLN A 121 -65.98 26.96 -64.35
N ASP A 122 -66.91 27.69 -63.74
CA ASP A 122 -66.75 28.25 -62.39
C ASP A 122 -66.58 27.14 -61.34
N ALA A 123 -67.40 26.10 -61.40
CA ALA A 123 -67.31 24.94 -60.50
C ALA A 123 -66.01 24.14 -60.70
N GLU A 124 -65.56 23.94 -61.93
CA GLU A 124 -64.28 23.27 -62.24
C GLU A 124 -63.08 24.11 -61.77
N ARG A 125 -63.13 25.45 -61.94
CA ARG A 125 -62.13 26.36 -61.36
C ARG A 125 -62.12 26.30 -59.84
N LEU A 126 -63.28 26.24 -59.18
CA LEU A 126 -63.37 26.09 -57.73
C LEU A 126 -62.84 24.73 -57.25
N VAL A 127 -63.23 23.62 -57.88
CA VAL A 127 -62.72 22.27 -57.57
C VAL A 127 -61.20 22.18 -57.81
N SER A 128 -60.67 22.91 -58.80
CA SER A 128 -59.23 22.99 -59.06
C SER A 128 -58.48 23.76 -57.97
N LEU A 129 -59.07 24.83 -57.43
CA LEU A 129 -58.55 25.57 -56.27
C LEU A 129 -58.61 24.71 -55.00
N ASP A 130 -59.77 24.09 -54.70
CA ASP A 130 -59.94 23.17 -53.57
C ASP A 130 -58.93 22.02 -53.65
N ARG A 131 -58.67 21.46 -54.84
CA ARG A 131 -57.66 20.42 -55.07
C ARG A 131 -56.24 20.92 -54.82
N ALA A 132 -55.93 22.17 -55.17
CA ALA A 132 -54.63 22.79 -54.85
C ALA A 132 -54.46 23.03 -53.35
N GLU A 133 -55.49 23.51 -52.65
CA GLU A 133 -55.49 23.69 -51.20
C GLU A 133 -55.41 22.36 -50.43
N LEU A 134 -56.10 21.31 -50.91
CA LEU A 134 -55.99 19.95 -50.38
C LEU A 134 -54.59 19.36 -50.59
N ASN A 135 -53.99 19.54 -51.77
CA ASN A 135 -52.61 19.10 -52.04
C ASN A 135 -51.61 19.82 -51.14
N ARG A 136 -51.76 21.13 -50.94
CA ARG A 136 -50.94 21.91 -50.00
C ARG A 136 -51.12 21.41 -48.56
N SER A 137 -52.37 21.25 -48.12
CA SER A 137 -52.69 20.75 -46.78
C SER A 137 -52.13 19.35 -46.53
N ARG A 138 -52.13 18.48 -47.56
CA ARG A 138 -51.51 17.15 -47.51
C ARG A 138 -49.99 17.25 -47.34
N TYR A 139 -49.33 18.14 -48.06
CA TYR A 139 -47.88 18.36 -47.95
C TYR A 139 -47.50 18.93 -46.56
N ASP A 140 -48.26 19.91 -46.06
CA ASP A 140 -48.07 20.47 -44.71
C ASP A 140 -48.31 19.41 -43.61
N LEU A 141 -49.21 18.45 -43.83
CA LEU A 141 -49.40 17.29 -42.94
C LEU A 141 -48.24 16.29 -43.04
N GLU A 142 -47.75 15.99 -44.24
CA GLU A 142 -46.60 15.08 -44.46
C GLU A 142 -45.30 15.63 -43.84
N ILE A 143 -45.11 16.96 -43.85
CA ILE A 143 -44.04 17.62 -43.09
C ILE A 143 -44.22 17.38 -41.59
N ARG A 144 -45.41 17.67 -41.04
CA ARG A 144 -45.68 17.49 -39.61
C ARG A 144 -45.54 16.04 -39.16
N GLU A 145 -45.91 15.07 -39.99
CA GLU A 145 -45.74 13.64 -39.69
C GLU A 145 -44.24 13.29 -39.58
N LYS A 146 -43.38 13.82 -40.46
CA LYS A 146 -41.92 13.67 -40.38
C LYS A 146 -41.33 14.39 -39.16
N GLU A 147 -41.82 15.58 -38.83
CA GLU A 147 -41.43 16.33 -37.62
C GLU A 147 -41.81 15.56 -36.34
N ILE A 148 -43.02 14.98 -36.29
CA ILE A 148 -43.54 14.17 -35.19
C ILE A 148 -42.75 12.87 -35.03
N ALA A 149 -42.48 12.14 -36.13
CA ALA A 149 -41.64 10.94 -36.10
C ALA A 149 -40.22 11.26 -35.58
N ALA A 150 -39.62 12.35 -36.06
CA ALA A 150 -38.33 12.82 -35.57
C ALA A 150 -38.40 13.32 -34.11
N ALA A 151 -39.55 13.80 -33.62
CA ALA A 151 -39.74 14.14 -32.22
C ALA A 151 -39.83 12.89 -31.34
N TYR A 152 -40.55 11.84 -31.78
CA TYR A 152 -40.63 10.57 -31.07
C TYR A 152 -39.26 9.86 -30.96
N GLU A 153 -38.46 9.79 -32.01
CA GLU A 153 -37.12 9.20 -31.91
C GLU A 153 -36.17 10.02 -31.01
N ARG A 154 -36.31 11.36 -30.97
CA ARG A 154 -35.60 12.20 -29.97
C ARG A 154 -36.07 11.91 -28.55
N GLN A 155 -37.39 11.78 -28.32
CA GLN A 155 -37.96 11.44 -27.02
C GLN A 155 -37.45 10.07 -26.55
N LYS A 156 -37.56 9.04 -27.39
CA LYS A 156 -37.08 7.68 -27.11
C LYS A 156 -35.59 7.66 -26.77
N LYS A 157 -34.74 8.37 -27.52
CA LYS A 157 -33.31 8.51 -27.20
C LYS A 157 -33.07 9.22 -25.86
N MET A 158 -33.90 10.20 -25.49
CA MET A 158 -33.83 10.81 -24.14
C MET A 158 -34.31 9.86 -23.04
N GLU A 159 -35.34 9.05 -23.28
CA GLU A 159 -35.79 8.01 -22.33
C GLU A 159 -34.75 6.90 -22.14
N GLU A 160 -34.06 6.48 -23.20
CA GLU A 160 -32.93 5.54 -23.14
C GLU A 160 -31.74 6.13 -22.37
N ASN A 161 -31.42 7.41 -22.58
CA ASN A 161 -30.38 8.11 -21.82
C ASN A 161 -30.77 8.29 -20.34
N LEU A 162 -32.05 8.56 -20.03
CA LEU A 162 -32.55 8.69 -18.65
C LEU A 162 -32.56 7.33 -17.92
N LYS A 163 -32.83 6.22 -18.61
CA LYS A 163 -32.68 4.87 -18.03
C LYS A 163 -31.24 4.60 -17.63
N LYS A 164 -30.29 4.82 -18.54
CA LYS A 164 -28.85 4.69 -18.26
C LYS A 164 -28.40 5.57 -17.09
N ALA A 165 -28.78 6.86 -17.09
CA ALA A 165 -28.44 7.76 -15.98
C ALA A 165 -29.05 7.31 -14.63
N ASN A 166 -30.23 6.69 -14.63
CA ASN A 166 -30.82 6.10 -13.41
C ASN A 166 -30.13 4.79 -13.00
N GLU A 167 -29.63 4.00 -13.95
CA GLU A 167 -28.82 2.79 -13.72
C GLU A 167 -27.45 3.19 -13.12
N ASP A 168 -26.76 4.16 -13.72
CA ASP A 168 -25.51 4.75 -13.23
C ASP A 168 -25.67 5.31 -11.79
N LEU A 169 -26.74 6.07 -11.54
CA LEU A 169 -27.06 6.60 -10.20
C LEU A 169 -27.40 5.49 -9.20
N ALA A 170 -28.03 4.39 -9.62
CA ALA A 170 -28.30 3.25 -8.74
C ALA A 170 -27.00 2.53 -8.33
N CYS A 171 -26.05 2.37 -9.26
CA CYS A 171 -24.71 1.85 -8.95
C CYS A 171 -23.96 2.78 -7.97
N GLN A 172 -23.95 4.09 -8.21
CA GLN A 172 -23.32 5.05 -7.29
C GLN A 172 -23.93 5.02 -5.88
N VAL A 173 -25.26 4.84 -5.76
CA VAL A 173 -25.92 4.68 -4.45
C VAL A 173 -25.47 3.38 -3.75
N GLN A 174 -25.25 2.29 -4.49
CA GLN A 174 -24.71 1.04 -3.93
C GLN A 174 -23.26 1.21 -3.45
N GLU A 175 -22.39 1.81 -4.26
CA GLU A 175 -21.00 2.14 -3.89
C GLU A 175 -20.92 3.01 -2.63
N ILE A 176 -21.80 4.03 -2.52
CA ILE A 176 -21.88 4.90 -1.34
C ILE A 176 -22.32 4.12 -0.09
N GLU A 177 -23.29 3.21 -0.19
CA GLU A 177 -23.74 2.40 0.94
C GLU A 177 -22.65 1.38 1.37
N GLU A 178 -21.90 0.79 0.44
CA GLU A 178 -20.73 -0.06 0.77
C GLU A 178 -19.58 0.72 1.44
N LEU A 179 -19.29 1.93 0.97
CA LEU A 179 -18.29 2.81 1.60
C LEU A 179 -18.74 3.20 3.01
N ARG A 180 -20.04 3.52 3.18
CA ARG A 180 -20.64 3.81 4.49
C ARG A 180 -20.58 2.62 5.45
N LEU A 181 -20.79 1.39 4.97
CA LEU A 181 -20.63 0.17 5.77
C LEU A 181 -19.18 -0.03 6.21
N ARG A 182 -18.20 0.16 5.31
CA ARG A 182 -16.76 0.11 5.64
C ARG A 182 -16.36 1.16 6.67
N VAL A 183 -16.87 2.40 6.57
CA VAL A 183 -16.65 3.44 7.59
C VAL A 183 -17.26 3.03 8.95
N GLN A 184 -18.48 2.47 8.97
CA GLN A 184 -19.10 1.95 10.20
C GLN A 184 -18.39 0.72 10.79
N GLU A 185 -17.55 0.02 10.02
CA GLU A 185 -16.71 -1.07 10.50
C GLU A 185 -15.44 -0.49 11.14
N GLN A 186 -14.74 0.40 10.41
CA GLN A 186 -13.59 1.15 10.92
C GLN A 186 -13.91 1.96 12.19
N ASP A 187 -15.09 2.58 12.29
CA ASP A 187 -15.54 3.27 13.52
C ASP A 187 -15.61 2.32 14.73
N LYS A 188 -16.04 1.07 14.54
CA LYS A 188 -16.07 0.06 15.62
C LYS A 188 -14.66 -0.36 16.02
N ASP A 189 -13.77 -0.50 15.05
CA ASP A 189 -12.37 -0.86 15.29
C ASP A 189 -11.59 0.27 15.96
N ILE A 190 -11.88 1.52 15.62
CA ILE A 190 -11.37 2.71 16.32
C ILE A 190 -11.88 2.75 17.77
N VAL A 191 -13.15 2.41 18.02
CA VAL A 191 -13.70 2.32 19.38
C VAL A 191 -13.08 1.15 20.17
N SER A 192 -12.91 -0.03 19.56
CA SER A 192 -12.33 -1.20 20.22
C SER A 192 -10.85 -1.00 20.55
N THR A 193 -10.04 -0.55 19.59
CA THR A 193 -8.62 -0.22 19.81
C THR A 193 -8.44 0.89 20.84
N ARG A 194 -9.27 1.94 20.82
CA ARG A 194 -9.24 3.00 21.85
C ARG A 194 -9.58 2.48 23.24
N SER A 195 -10.51 1.53 23.38
CA SER A 195 -10.81 0.90 24.68
C SER A 195 -9.66 0.01 25.19
N ALA A 196 -8.99 -0.72 24.29
CA ALA A 196 -7.81 -1.51 24.63
C ALA A 196 -6.61 -0.63 25.02
N LEU A 197 -6.45 0.52 24.35
CA LEU A 197 -5.43 1.51 24.68
C LEU A 197 -5.67 2.13 26.06
N SER A 198 -6.91 2.54 26.38
CA SER A 198 -7.26 3.05 27.72
C SER A 198 -6.94 2.05 28.83
N LEU A 199 -7.23 0.76 28.61
CA LEU A 199 -6.90 -0.31 29.56
C LEU A 199 -5.38 -0.50 29.74
N LYS A 200 -4.58 -0.21 28.70
CA LYS A 200 -3.12 -0.21 28.78
C LYS A 200 -2.56 1.05 29.43
N GLU A 201 -3.20 2.20 29.30
CA GLU A 201 -2.88 3.42 30.05
C GLU A 201 -3.13 3.22 31.55
N ASP A 202 -4.26 2.63 31.94
CA ASP A 202 -4.58 2.27 33.34
C ASP A 202 -3.56 1.27 33.92
N GLU A 203 -3.11 0.29 33.13
CA GLU A 203 -2.07 -0.66 33.52
C GLU A 203 -0.70 0.02 33.69
N LEU A 204 -0.29 0.90 32.78
CA LEU A 204 0.93 1.68 32.90
C LEU A 204 0.91 2.59 34.12
N GLU A 205 -0.23 3.23 34.42
CA GLU A 205 -0.36 4.10 35.57
C GLU A 205 -0.35 3.32 36.89
N ARG A 206 -0.99 2.15 36.94
CA ARG A 206 -0.84 1.21 38.07
C ARG A 206 0.63 0.84 38.29
N MET A 207 1.36 0.44 37.24
CA MET A 207 2.78 0.09 37.35
C MET A 207 3.68 1.27 37.78
N ARG A 208 3.38 2.51 37.35
CA ARG A 208 4.06 3.72 37.85
C ARG A 208 3.85 3.90 39.35
N ASN A 209 2.63 3.74 39.84
CA ASN A 209 2.31 3.88 41.26
C ASN A 209 2.93 2.75 42.12
N GLU A 210 2.99 1.52 41.60
CA GLU A 210 3.76 0.42 42.20
C GLU A 210 5.26 0.73 42.27
N LEU A 211 5.86 1.27 41.19
CA LEU A 211 7.26 1.71 41.16
C LEU A 211 7.56 2.86 42.13
N LEU A 212 6.69 3.86 42.22
CA LEU A 212 6.82 4.97 43.17
C LEU A 212 6.79 4.45 44.62
N LYS A 213 5.87 3.53 44.94
CA LYS A 213 5.82 2.87 46.24
C LYS A 213 7.10 2.07 46.52
N LYS A 214 7.58 1.28 45.55
CA LYS A 214 8.83 0.51 45.70
C LYS A 214 10.05 1.40 45.88
N ASN A 215 10.12 2.54 45.20
CA ASN A 215 11.18 3.52 45.40
C ASN A 215 11.13 4.13 46.81
N ALA A 216 9.94 4.45 47.33
CA ALA A 216 9.76 4.90 48.71
C ALA A 216 10.21 3.83 49.74
N GLU A 217 9.79 2.57 49.55
CA GLU A 217 10.25 1.42 50.36
C GLU A 217 11.79 1.31 50.35
N VAL A 218 12.43 1.42 49.17
CA VAL A 218 13.89 1.43 49.03
C VAL A 218 14.54 2.62 49.75
N THR A 219 13.94 3.81 49.75
CA THR A 219 14.47 4.95 50.53
C THR A 219 14.41 4.70 52.04
N SER A 220 13.35 4.07 52.56
CA SER A 220 13.23 3.70 53.97
C SER A 220 14.31 2.67 54.36
N VAL A 221 14.44 1.59 53.59
CA VAL A 221 15.46 0.56 53.82
C VAL A 221 16.87 1.17 53.75
N ARG A 222 17.10 2.16 52.88
CA ARG A 222 18.38 2.88 52.81
C ARG A 222 18.64 3.79 54.02
N SER A 223 17.63 4.32 54.70
CA SER A 223 17.80 4.95 56.02
C SER A 223 18.03 3.94 57.14
N ASP A 224 17.39 2.77 57.09
CA ASP A 224 17.54 1.72 58.10
C ASP A 224 18.91 1.05 58.03
N ILE A 225 19.45 0.81 56.84
CA ILE A 225 20.86 0.40 56.67
C ILE A 225 21.80 1.45 57.26
N LYS A 226 21.60 2.74 56.94
CA LYS A 226 22.41 3.84 57.49
C LYS A 226 22.31 4.00 59.02
N SER A 227 21.22 3.57 59.66
CA SER A 227 21.10 3.60 61.13
C SER A 227 21.79 2.39 61.75
N ARG A 228 21.66 1.20 61.15
CA ARG A 228 22.38 -0.02 61.56
C ARG A 228 23.90 0.12 61.38
N ASP A 229 24.37 0.76 60.32
CA ASP A 229 25.79 1.09 60.09
C ASP A 229 26.39 1.96 61.20
N ARG A 230 25.58 2.83 61.83
CA ARG A 230 26.02 3.64 62.98
C ARG A 230 26.12 2.79 64.23
N LEU A 231 25.07 2.02 64.53
CA LEU A 231 25.03 1.10 65.67
C LEU A 231 26.17 0.06 65.62
N LEU A 232 26.54 -0.42 64.43
CA LEU A 232 27.70 -1.30 64.24
C LEU A 232 29.03 -0.60 64.55
N LYS A 233 29.21 0.66 64.13
CA LYS A 233 30.41 1.45 64.46
C LYS A 233 30.51 1.79 65.95
N ASP A 234 29.37 2.07 66.59
CA ASP A 234 29.29 2.27 68.03
C ASP A 234 29.63 0.97 68.79
N ALA A 235 29.12 -0.18 68.32
CA ALA A 235 29.45 -1.50 68.87
C ALA A 235 30.94 -1.86 68.68
N GLU A 236 31.54 -1.62 67.51
CA GLU A 236 32.99 -1.72 67.32
C GLU A 236 33.77 -0.84 68.31
N GLY A 237 33.27 0.37 68.56
CA GLY A 237 33.84 1.30 69.55
C GLY A 237 33.74 0.80 70.99
N VAL A 238 32.71 0.02 71.33
CA VAL A 238 32.59 -0.68 72.61
C VAL A 238 33.54 -1.88 72.67
N ILE A 239 33.59 -2.71 71.62
CA ILE A 239 34.48 -3.88 71.56
C ILE A 239 35.95 -3.46 71.71
N LYS A 240 36.40 -2.41 71.00
CA LYS A 240 37.78 -1.87 71.11
C LYS A 240 38.10 -1.38 72.53
N LYS A 241 37.13 -0.87 73.29
CA LYS A 241 37.30 -0.51 74.72
C LYS A 241 37.37 -1.75 75.60
N GLN A 242 36.49 -2.73 75.40
CA GLN A 242 36.48 -3.99 76.15
C GLN A 242 37.78 -4.76 75.94
N GLU A 243 38.28 -4.86 74.72
CA GLU A 243 39.55 -5.50 74.38
C GLU A 243 40.75 -4.80 75.06
N ALA A 244 40.76 -3.47 75.10
CA ALA A 244 41.76 -2.71 75.87
C ALA A 244 41.70 -3.01 77.38
N THR A 245 40.50 -3.08 77.98
CA THR A 245 40.35 -3.45 79.41
C THR A 245 40.73 -4.91 79.69
N ILE A 246 40.44 -5.83 78.77
CA ILE A 246 40.85 -7.24 78.88
C ILE A 246 42.38 -7.35 78.81
N GLN A 247 43.03 -6.55 77.96
CA GLN A 247 44.49 -6.53 77.91
C GLN A 247 45.10 -5.97 79.19
N GLN A 248 44.56 -4.88 79.75
CA GLN A 248 44.99 -4.35 81.05
C GLN A 248 44.83 -5.38 82.18
N LEU A 249 43.70 -6.08 82.25
CA LEU A 249 43.47 -7.13 83.26
C LEU A 249 44.41 -8.33 83.08
N ARG A 250 44.74 -8.73 81.85
CA ARG A 250 45.77 -9.76 81.58
C ARG A 250 47.14 -9.34 82.08
N ASP A 251 47.50 -8.07 81.91
CA ASP A 251 48.79 -7.55 82.35
C ASP A 251 48.85 -7.40 83.88
N GLU A 252 47.76 -7.01 84.54
CA GLU A 252 47.65 -7.02 86.01
C GLU A 252 47.73 -8.44 86.60
N VAL A 253 47.01 -9.41 86.02
CA VAL A 253 47.11 -10.83 86.43
C VAL A 253 48.54 -11.34 86.28
N ARG A 254 49.21 -11.04 85.16
CA ARG A 254 50.62 -11.42 84.92
C ARG A 254 51.58 -10.85 85.97
N MET A 255 51.35 -9.62 86.45
CA MET A 255 52.12 -9.04 87.57
C MET A 255 51.83 -9.76 88.89
N LYS A 256 50.57 -10.11 89.17
CA LYS A 256 50.20 -10.85 90.39
C LYS A 256 50.73 -12.29 90.40
N GLU A 257 50.82 -12.95 89.25
CA GLU A 257 51.50 -14.24 89.11
C GLU A 257 52.99 -14.14 89.43
N GLN A 258 53.66 -13.04 89.06
CA GLN A 258 55.06 -12.79 89.40
C GLN A 258 55.24 -12.51 90.90
N GLU A 259 54.42 -11.63 91.50
CA GLU A 259 54.41 -11.38 92.95
C GLU A 259 54.21 -12.67 93.76
N LEU A 260 53.25 -13.52 93.35
CA LEU A 260 53.02 -14.81 94.00
C LEU A 260 54.20 -15.77 93.84
N ALA A 261 54.86 -15.80 92.68
CA ALA A 261 56.05 -16.62 92.47
C ALA A 261 57.26 -16.15 93.31
N GLU A 262 57.37 -14.86 93.62
CA GLU A 262 58.36 -14.33 94.56
C GLU A 262 58.02 -14.63 96.01
N LEU A 263 56.75 -14.47 96.41
CA LEU A 263 56.27 -14.84 97.75
C LEU A 263 56.41 -16.35 98.04
N MET A 264 56.19 -17.22 97.05
CA MET A 264 56.46 -18.66 97.18
C MET A 264 57.96 -18.95 97.41
N LYS A 265 58.86 -18.28 96.70
CA LYS A 265 60.32 -18.42 96.93
C LYS A 265 60.69 -17.93 98.34
N LEU A 266 60.13 -16.81 98.80
CA LEU A 266 60.35 -16.30 100.14
C LEU A 266 59.86 -17.29 101.20
N ARG A 267 58.62 -17.79 101.08
CA ARG A 267 58.05 -18.79 101.99
C ARG A 267 58.93 -20.04 102.08
N ASN A 268 59.37 -20.58 100.94
CA ASN A 268 60.21 -21.78 100.92
C ASN A 268 61.56 -21.54 101.63
N ASN A 269 62.16 -20.36 101.45
CA ASN A 269 63.37 -19.96 102.17
C ASN A 269 63.17 -19.75 103.68
N GLU A 270 61.95 -19.45 104.13
CA GLU A 270 61.61 -19.36 105.56
C GLU A 270 61.28 -20.73 106.16
N GLU A 271 60.57 -21.59 105.43
CA GLU A 271 60.31 -22.97 105.83
C GLU A 271 61.63 -23.75 106.04
N GLU A 272 62.63 -23.52 105.18
CA GLU A 272 63.95 -24.14 105.33
C GLU A 272 64.73 -23.61 106.54
N LYS A 273 64.63 -22.31 106.85
CA LYS A 273 65.18 -21.74 108.10
C LYS A 273 64.50 -22.33 109.34
N LEU A 274 63.18 -22.58 109.27
CA LEU A 274 62.43 -23.18 110.36
C LEU A 274 62.86 -24.63 110.61
N LYS A 275 63.05 -25.46 109.58
CA LYS A 275 63.61 -26.83 109.73
C LYS A 275 64.99 -26.83 110.39
N VAL A 276 65.85 -25.87 110.00
CA VAL A 276 67.16 -25.70 110.65
C VAL A 276 66.98 -25.29 112.11
N ALA A 277 66.07 -24.37 112.43
CA ALA A 277 65.80 -23.97 113.82
C ALA A 277 65.19 -25.11 114.67
N GLU A 278 64.33 -25.93 114.08
CA GLU A 278 63.70 -27.10 114.71
C GLU A 278 64.74 -28.16 115.09
N ALA A 279 65.62 -28.54 114.18
CA ALA A 279 66.73 -29.47 114.46
C ALA A 279 67.67 -28.97 115.59
N ASN A 280 67.97 -27.66 115.62
CA ASN A 280 68.75 -27.01 116.69
C ASN A 280 68.03 -26.98 118.06
N LEU A 281 66.72 -27.21 118.10
CA LEU A 281 65.93 -27.34 119.34
C LEU A 281 65.83 -28.81 119.76
N GLU A 282 65.65 -29.74 118.82
CA GLU A 282 65.68 -31.18 119.11
C GLU A 282 66.99 -31.58 119.79
N GLU A 283 68.15 -31.16 119.24
CA GLU A 283 69.48 -31.39 119.82
C GLU A 283 69.54 -30.97 121.30
N ARG A 284 69.11 -29.74 121.61
CA ARG A 284 69.07 -29.22 123.00
C ARG A 284 68.10 -29.97 123.92
N THR A 285 66.99 -30.49 123.40
CA THR A 285 66.08 -31.29 124.23
C THR A 285 66.68 -32.64 124.61
N VAL A 286 67.53 -33.23 123.75
CA VAL A 286 68.29 -34.45 124.08
C VAL A 286 69.33 -34.18 125.17
N GLU A 287 70.06 -33.07 125.09
CA GLU A 287 71.01 -32.64 126.15
C GLU A 287 70.31 -32.49 127.52
N TRP A 288 69.15 -31.80 127.55
CA TRP A 288 68.43 -31.54 128.80
C TRP A 288 67.88 -32.82 129.48
N LEU A 289 67.42 -33.79 128.69
CA LEU A 289 66.88 -35.04 129.22
C LEU A 289 67.94 -35.87 129.96
N GLN A 290 69.19 -35.85 129.50
CA GLN A 290 70.30 -36.57 130.13
C GLN A 290 70.58 -36.01 131.54
N ALA A 291 70.69 -34.69 131.68
CA ALA A 291 70.93 -34.03 132.96
C ALA A 291 69.81 -34.27 134.00
N ARG A 292 68.58 -34.52 133.55
CA ARG A 292 67.43 -34.84 134.42
C ARG A 292 67.52 -36.25 135.03
N GLU A 293 68.10 -37.22 134.33
CA GLU A 293 68.18 -38.60 134.82
C GLU A 293 69.14 -38.73 136.02
N GLU A 294 70.23 -37.95 136.04
CA GLU A 294 71.22 -37.96 137.12
C GLU A 294 70.62 -37.53 138.47
N LEU A 295 69.77 -36.50 138.47
CA LEU A 295 69.08 -36.01 139.67
C LEU A 295 68.17 -37.08 140.31
N SER A 296 67.55 -37.94 139.51
CA SER A 296 66.63 -38.97 140.01
C SER A 296 67.34 -39.99 140.93
N LYS A 297 68.61 -40.29 140.65
CA LYS A 297 69.41 -41.29 141.37
C LYS A 297 69.81 -40.85 142.78
N MET A 298 69.70 -39.55 143.09
CA MET A 298 70.00 -38.98 144.41
C MET A 298 68.83 -39.06 145.40
N ALA A 299 67.58 -39.10 144.93
CA ALA A 299 66.39 -39.00 145.79
C ALA A 299 66.08 -40.28 146.59
N GLU A 300 66.41 -41.45 146.03
CA GLU A 300 66.04 -42.76 146.60
C GLU A 300 66.79 -43.11 147.89
N ALA A 301 67.95 -42.49 148.14
CA ALA A 301 68.81 -42.75 149.30
C ALA A 301 68.16 -42.38 150.65
N THR A 302 67.15 -41.49 150.65
CA THR A 302 66.66 -40.78 151.84
C THR A 302 65.46 -41.42 152.56
N SER A 303 64.88 -42.51 152.05
CA SER A 303 63.54 -42.99 152.47
C SER A 303 63.48 -43.89 153.72
N LYS A 304 64.61 -44.28 154.31
CA LYS A 304 64.67 -45.41 155.29
C LYS A 304 64.51 -45.09 156.78
N GLN A 305 64.26 -43.84 157.19
CA GLN A 305 64.43 -43.42 158.60
C GLN A 305 63.18 -42.84 159.31
N ILE A 306 61.96 -43.08 158.81
CA ILE A 306 60.72 -42.49 159.35
C ILE A 306 59.67 -43.59 159.65
N ALA A 307 59.89 -44.41 160.68
CA ALA A 307 59.12 -45.65 160.89
C ALA A 307 58.48 -45.87 162.29
N GLU A 308 58.98 -45.29 163.39
CA GLU A 308 58.72 -45.87 164.73
C GLU A 308 57.64 -45.19 165.61
N ASN A 309 57.38 -43.88 165.47
CA ASN A 309 56.55 -43.13 166.43
C ASN A 309 55.02 -43.27 166.22
N LYS A 310 54.49 -44.51 166.18
CA LYS A 310 53.11 -44.81 165.74
C LYS A 310 52.26 -45.62 166.75
N LYS A 311 52.26 -45.28 168.05
CA LYS A 311 51.44 -46.03 169.05
C LYS A 311 50.94 -45.28 170.30
N MET A 312 50.42 -44.05 170.16
CA MET A 312 49.78 -43.33 171.28
C MET A 312 48.67 -42.33 170.85
N PHE A 313 47.82 -42.69 169.87
CA PHE A 313 46.77 -41.78 169.38
C PHE A 313 45.43 -42.47 169.02
N GLU A 314 45.30 -43.77 169.29
CA GLU A 314 44.30 -44.62 168.63
C GLU A 314 42.86 -44.35 169.13
N ASP A 315 42.64 -44.06 170.42
CA ASP A 315 41.30 -43.76 170.95
C ASP A 315 40.76 -42.39 170.50
N PHE A 316 41.61 -41.36 170.41
CA PHE A 316 41.23 -40.07 169.80
C PHE A 316 41.02 -40.17 168.29
N THR A 317 41.65 -41.15 167.63
CA THR A 317 41.45 -41.40 166.19
C THR A 317 40.03 -41.86 165.89
N ARG A 318 39.39 -42.62 166.80
CA ARG A 318 38.05 -43.19 166.57
C ARG A 318 36.94 -42.15 166.45
N VAL A 319 37.00 -41.08 167.25
CA VAL A 319 36.06 -39.95 167.16
C VAL A 319 36.40 -39.02 165.98
N LYS A 320 37.70 -38.89 165.66
CA LYS A 320 38.17 -38.10 164.51
C LYS A 320 37.85 -38.74 163.16
N ALA A 321 37.75 -40.07 163.09
CA ALA A 321 37.37 -40.82 161.89
C ALA A 321 35.98 -40.42 161.38
N LEU A 322 34.93 -40.58 162.20
CA LEU A 322 33.55 -40.26 161.80
C LEU A 322 33.36 -38.80 161.33
N LEU A 323 34.13 -37.86 161.89
CA LEU A 323 34.11 -36.45 161.51
C LEU A 323 34.98 -36.14 160.26
N SER A 324 35.89 -37.05 159.90
CA SER A 324 36.59 -37.09 158.62
C SER A 324 35.71 -37.72 157.53
N ASP A 325 34.95 -38.77 157.86
CA ASP A 325 34.09 -39.51 156.92
C ASP A 325 33.01 -38.60 156.35
N VAL A 326 32.22 -37.93 157.21
CA VAL A 326 31.20 -36.94 156.80
C VAL A 326 31.80 -35.77 155.99
N ARG A 327 33.05 -35.36 156.29
CA ARG A 327 33.76 -34.35 155.48
C ARG A 327 34.17 -34.91 154.11
N SER A 328 34.56 -36.18 154.03
CA SER A 328 34.91 -36.84 152.77
C SER A 328 33.68 -37.04 151.88
N GLU A 329 32.51 -37.34 152.47
CA GLU A 329 31.22 -37.43 151.78
C GLU A 329 30.73 -36.05 151.30
N LEU A 330 30.89 -35.00 152.11
CA LEU A 330 30.56 -33.64 151.68
C LEU A 330 31.47 -33.17 150.54
N ILE A 331 32.77 -33.49 150.59
CA ILE A 331 33.74 -33.16 149.52
C ILE A 331 33.52 -34.03 148.28
N SER A 332 33.14 -35.31 148.41
CA SER A 332 32.82 -36.17 147.25
C SER A 332 31.49 -35.75 146.60
N SER A 333 30.51 -35.31 147.38
CA SER A 333 29.26 -34.68 146.91
C SER A 333 29.53 -33.34 146.21
N GLN A 334 30.41 -32.49 146.74
CA GLN A 334 30.84 -31.26 146.06
C GLN A 334 31.58 -31.54 144.75
N LYS A 335 32.39 -32.61 144.70
CA LYS A 335 33.08 -33.08 143.48
C LYS A 335 32.13 -33.70 142.46
N SER A 336 31.13 -34.48 142.89
CA SER A 336 30.13 -35.04 141.98
C SER A 336 29.21 -33.96 141.42
N LEU A 337 28.80 -32.98 142.24
CA LEU A 337 28.04 -31.80 141.80
C LEU A 337 28.81 -30.98 140.77
N THR A 338 30.11 -30.74 140.97
CA THR A 338 30.95 -30.02 139.99
C THR A 338 31.20 -30.82 138.72
N SER A 339 31.41 -32.14 138.80
CA SER A 339 31.48 -32.99 137.58
C SER A 339 30.16 -33.08 136.82
N SER A 340 29.03 -33.03 137.54
CA SER A 340 27.69 -33.00 136.94
C SER A 340 27.45 -31.67 136.24
N ARG A 341 27.88 -30.55 136.86
CA ARG A 341 27.79 -29.21 136.28
C ARG A 341 28.65 -29.08 135.02
N GLN A 342 29.91 -29.51 135.05
CA GLN A 342 30.78 -29.54 133.87
C GLN A 342 30.12 -30.34 132.74
N ARG A 343 29.55 -31.53 133.04
CA ARG A 343 28.86 -32.35 132.05
C ARG A 343 27.63 -31.65 131.44
N ILE A 344 26.90 -30.84 132.21
CA ILE A 344 25.78 -30.03 131.68
C ILE A 344 26.33 -28.93 130.76
N GLU A 345 27.40 -28.24 131.17
CA GLU A 345 28.07 -27.17 130.43
C GLU A 345 28.67 -27.69 129.09
N ASP A 346 29.27 -28.89 129.10
CA ASP A 346 29.73 -29.62 127.90
C ASP A 346 28.56 -30.00 126.97
N GLN A 347 27.38 -30.32 127.53
CA GLN A 347 26.17 -30.65 126.76
C GLN A 347 25.48 -29.41 126.20
N GLU A 348 25.49 -28.28 126.92
CA GLU A 348 25.02 -26.99 126.42
C GLU A 348 25.87 -26.52 125.23
N TYR A 349 27.21 -26.65 125.31
CA TYR A 349 28.12 -26.34 124.21
C TYR A 349 27.87 -27.17 122.94
N GLU A 350 27.64 -28.48 123.06
CA GLU A 350 27.34 -29.33 121.90
C GLU A 350 25.94 -29.05 121.31
N LEU A 351 24.97 -28.63 122.14
CA LEU A 351 23.65 -28.16 121.67
C LEU A 351 23.73 -26.81 120.95
N GLU A 352 24.53 -25.86 121.45
CA GLU A 352 24.79 -24.57 120.80
C GLU A 352 25.43 -24.78 119.41
N LYS A 353 26.43 -25.67 119.33
CA LYS A 353 27.08 -26.10 118.09
C LYS A 353 26.09 -26.75 117.10
N GLN A 354 25.17 -27.58 117.57
CA GLN A 354 24.11 -28.16 116.74
C GLN A 354 23.09 -27.10 116.26
N LEU A 355 22.75 -26.10 117.09
CA LEU A 355 21.91 -24.98 116.70
C LEU A 355 22.57 -24.11 115.62
N GLU A 356 23.88 -23.85 115.73
CA GLU A 356 24.64 -23.19 114.68
C GLU A 356 24.61 -23.96 113.35
N GLU A 357 24.84 -25.28 113.38
CA GLU A 357 24.84 -26.12 112.18
C GLU A 357 23.44 -26.17 111.53
N LEU A 358 22.39 -26.32 112.34
CA LEU A 358 21.00 -26.29 111.88
C LEU A 358 20.66 -24.93 111.25
N ASN A 359 21.16 -23.82 111.81
CA ASN A 359 20.97 -22.49 111.24
C ASN A 359 21.76 -22.27 109.93
N LYS A 360 23.00 -22.77 109.84
CA LYS A 360 23.80 -22.77 108.60
C LYS A 360 23.09 -23.57 107.50
N ASN A 361 22.56 -24.75 107.83
CA ASN A 361 21.77 -25.58 106.93
C ASN A 361 20.45 -24.91 106.51
N LYS A 362 19.77 -24.21 107.42
CA LYS A 362 18.57 -23.41 107.11
C LYS A 362 18.86 -22.28 106.11
N LEU A 363 19.97 -21.56 106.28
CA LEU A 363 20.42 -20.52 105.33
C LEU A 363 20.75 -21.13 103.96
N ALA A 364 21.43 -22.28 103.93
CA ALA A 364 21.69 -23.01 102.68
C ALA A 364 20.39 -23.38 101.96
N ILE A 365 19.40 -23.95 102.67
CA ILE A 365 18.07 -24.31 102.13
C ILE A 365 17.35 -23.08 101.55
N VAL A 366 17.41 -21.92 102.21
CA VAL A 366 16.86 -20.67 101.65
C VAL A 366 17.54 -20.30 100.33
N SER A 367 18.88 -20.33 100.27
CA SER A 367 19.61 -20.01 99.04
C SER A 367 19.36 -21.00 97.88
N TYR A 368 19.08 -22.27 98.19
CA TYR A 368 18.64 -23.25 97.19
C TYR A 368 17.19 -23.02 96.75
N SER A 369 16.31 -22.59 97.66
CA SER A 369 14.92 -22.21 97.34
C SER A 369 14.85 -20.97 96.45
N GLU A 370 15.77 -20.02 96.63
CA GLU A 370 15.89 -18.84 95.77
C GLU A 370 16.37 -19.23 94.37
N LYS A 371 17.52 -19.92 94.25
CA LYS A 371 18.02 -20.44 92.96
C LYS A 371 17.01 -21.32 92.20
N LEU A 372 16.18 -22.08 92.92
CA LEU A 372 15.12 -22.90 92.32
C LEU A 372 13.96 -22.04 91.76
N LYS A 373 13.65 -20.89 92.36
CA LYS A 373 12.69 -19.91 91.81
C LYS A 373 13.27 -19.21 90.59
N ASP A 374 14.52 -18.79 90.65
CA ASP A 374 15.20 -18.14 89.54
C ASP A 374 15.23 -19.06 88.30
N ALA A 375 15.56 -20.34 88.49
CA ALA A 375 15.49 -21.36 87.45
C ALA A 375 14.06 -21.62 86.93
N HIS A 376 13.02 -21.50 87.76
CA HIS A 376 11.62 -21.56 87.29
C HIS A 376 11.26 -20.35 86.42
N LEU A 377 11.68 -19.14 86.81
CA LEU A 377 11.46 -17.92 86.05
C LEU A 377 12.16 -17.98 84.69
N GLU A 378 13.41 -18.46 84.65
CA GLU A 378 14.16 -18.65 83.39
C GLU A 378 13.48 -19.70 82.49
N VAL A 379 13.03 -20.83 83.05
CA VAL A 379 12.26 -21.84 82.32
C VAL A 379 10.92 -21.30 81.78
N ASP A 380 10.22 -20.44 82.53
CA ASP A 380 8.97 -19.83 82.06
C ASP A 380 9.20 -18.72 81.02
N ILE A 381 10.36 -18.04 81.04
CA ILE A 381 10.81 -17.11 80.00
C ILE A 381 11.19 -17.87 78.71
N GLU A 382 11.86 -19.03 78.79
CA GLU A 382 12.14 -19.83 77.59
C GLU A 382 10.87 -20.47 77.01
N LYS A 383 9.88 -20.84 77.85
CA LYS A 383 8.55 -21.28 77.35
C LYS A 383 7.82 -20.18 76.58
N SER A 384 7.86 -18.92 77.03
CA SER A 384 7.19 -17.84 76.30
C SER A 384 7.91 -17.53 74.98
N LYS A 385 9.25 -17.45 74.98
CA LYS A 385 10.05 -17.35 73.75
C LYS A 385 9.77 -18.48 72.75
N LEU A 386 9.68 -19.73 73.23
CA LEU A 386 9.36 -20.89 72.40
C LEU A 386 7.97 -20.73 71.76
N LYS A 387 6.96 -20.37 72.56
CA LYS A 387 5.59 -20.17 72.08
C LYS A 387 5.47 -19.01 71.08
N ASP A 388 6.22 -17.92 71.30
CA ASP A 388 6.29 -16.81 70.35
C ASP A 388 6.92 -17.28 69.02
N ALA A 389 8.00 -18.06 69.07
CA ALA A 389 8.64 -18.64 67.89
C ALA A 389 7.77 -19.69 67.17
N GLU A 390 6.99 -20.50 67.90
CA GLU A 390 5.97 -21.40 67.35
C GLU A 390 4.92 -20.60 66.56
N SER A 391 4.39 -19.52 67.14
CA SER A 391 3.40 -18.67 66.45
C SER A 391 3.96 -17.99 65.19
N GLN A 392 5.24 -17.60 65.19
CA GLN A 392 5.91 -17.06 64.00
C GLN A 392 6.11 -18.13 62.92
N ASN A 393 6.41 -19.37 63.30
CA ASN A 393 6.47 -20.50 62.36
C ASN A 393 5.10 -20.81 61.74
N GLU A 394 4.02 -20.77 62.52
CA GLU A 394 2.65 -20.93 62.00
C GLU A 394 2.29 -19.81 61.02
N GLU A 395 2.61 -18.55 61.32
CA GLU A 395 2.37 -17.40 60.45
C GLU A 395 3.19 -17.50 59.14
N LEU A 396 4.46 -17.93 59.23
CA LEU A 396 5.31 -18.16 58.06
C LEU A 396 4.82 -19.35 57.20
N ALA A 397 4.33 -20.42 57.82
CA ALA A 397 3.73 -21.55 57.10
C ALA A 397 2.45 -21.15 56.35
N GLN A 398 1.61 -20.30 56.96
CA GLN A 398 0.43 -19.74 56.29
C GLN A 398 0.82 -18.83 55.11
N LYS A 399 1.81 -17.94 55.28
CA LYS A 399 2.35 -17.11 54.19
C LYS A 399 2.92 -17.96 53.05
N LEU A 400 3.67 -19.03 53.36
CA LEU A 400 4.22 -19.96 52.38
C LEU A 400 3.10 -20.67 51.58
N LEU A 401 2.01 -21.09 52.22
CA LEU A 401 0.87 -21.71 51.53
C LEU A 401 0.14 -20.73 50.60
N VAL A 402 -0.01 -19.46 51.00
CA VAL A 402 -0.59 -18.42 50.14
C VAL A 402 0.29 -18.18 48.90
N GLU A 403 1.61 -18.08 49.07
CA GLU A 403 2.52 -17.90 47.93
C GLU A 403 2.65 -19.15 47.06
N GLN A 404 2.52 -20.36 47.61
CA GLN A 404 2.42 -21.57 46.79
C GLN A 404 1.18 -21.55 45.89
N GLU A 405 0.04 -21.03 46.34
CA GLU A 405 -1.14 -20.89 45.49
C GLU A 405 -1.05 -19.68 44.54
N SER A 406 -0.33 -18.61 44.91
CA SER A 406 -0.01 -17.49 44.00
C SER A 406 0.84 -17.99 42.82
N VAL A 407 1.89 -18.76 43.09
CA VAL A 407 2.74 -19.42 42.08
C VAL A 407 1.91 -20.35 41.18
N LYS A 408 1.09 -21.23 41.74
CA LYS A 408 0.20 -22.11 40.94
C LYS A 408 -0.77 -21.34 40.04
N GLN A 409 -1.21 -20.14 40.43
CA GLN A 409 -2.03 -19.28 39.57
C GLN A 409 -1.22 -18.63 38.44
N LEU A 410 0.02 -18.23 38.71
CA LEU A 410 0.94 -17.72 37.68
C LEU A 410 1.34 -18.81 36.68
N GLU A 411 1.64 -20.03 37.14
CA GLU A 411 1.90 -21.19 36.28
C GLU A 411 0.73 -21.50 35.34
N LYS A 412 -0.51 -21.45 35.84
CA LYS A 412 -1.73 -21.63 35.03
C LYS A 412 -1.88 -20.54 33.97
N LYS A 413 -1.65 -19.26 34.31
CA LYS A 413 -1.67 -18.14 33.36
C LYS A 413 -0.61 -18.29 32.27
N LEU A 414 0.63 -18.56 32.69
CA LEU A 414 1.78 -18.75 31.80
C LEU A 414 1.61 -19.96 30.87
N CYS A 415 0.88 -21.00 31.30
CA CYS A 415 0.48 -22.12 30.44
C CYS A 415 -0.52 -21.68 29.35
N VAL A 416 -1.53 -20.88 29.71
CA VAL A 416 -2.49 -20.31 28.74
C VAL A 416 -1.78 -19.37 27.75
N GLU A 417 -0.98 -18.43 28.23
CA GLU A 417 -0.19 -17.51 27.40
C GLU A 417 0.74 -18.25 26.42
N ARG A 418 1.39 -19.34 26.85
CA ARG A 418 2.17 -20.21 25.96
C ARG A 418 1.31 -20.86 24.88
N SER A 419 0.13 -21.39 25.21
CA SER A 419 -0.75 -22.01 24.20
C SER A 419 -1.29 -20.98 23.19
N SER A 420 -1.62 -19.76 23.64
CA SER A 420 -1.99 -18.65 22.74
C SER A 420 -0.84 -18.20 21.85
N LEU A 421 0.40 -18.13 22.37
CA LEU A 421 1.58 -17.82 21.58
C LEU A 421 1.90 -18.92 20.56
N GLU A 422 1.76 -20.20 20.94
CA GLU A 422 1.93 -21.34 20.03
C GLU A 422 0.88 -21.33 18.90
N GLN A 423 -0.37 -20.95 19.20
CA GLN A 423 -1.41 -20.74 18.19
C GLN A 423 -1.05 -19.57 17.26
N ALA A 424 -0.72 -18.39 17.79
CA ALA A 424 -0.34 -17.24 16.97
C ALA A 424 0.90 -17.53 16.09
N THR A 425 1.84 -18.33 16.57
CA THR A 425 3.01 -18.78 15.78
C THR A 425 2.60 -19.66 14.61
N LYS A 426 1.60 -20.54 14.77
CA LYS A 426 1.04 -21.35 13.68
C LYS A 426 0.27 -20.51 12.67
N GLU A 427 -0.50 -19.52 13.15
CA GLU A 427 -1.24 -18.58 12.30
C GLU A 427 -0.29 -17.72 11.45
N ILE A 428 0.81 -17.23 12.03
CA ILE A 428 1.90 -16.56 11.30
C ILE A 428 2.51 -17.49 10.24
N ALA A 429 2.81 -18.75 10.58
CA ALA A 429 3.36 -19.71 9.63
C ALA A 429 2.40 -20.02 8.45
N THR A 430 1.08 -20.08 8.70
CA THR A 430 0.10 -20.22 7.61
C THR A 430 0.05 -18.97 6.72
N LEU A 431 0.06 -17.77 7.30
CA LEU A 431 0.07 -16.52 6.53
C LEU A 431 1.37 -16.32 5.73
N GLN A 432 2.50 -16.82 6.23
CA GLN A 432 3.77 -16.84 5.50
C GLN A 432 3.69 -17.75 4.26
N ASN A 433 3.17 -18.98 4.42
CA ASN A 433 2.97 -19.90 3.29
C ASN A 433 1.99 -19.33 2.24
N GLU A 434 0.89 -18.69 2.68
CA GLU A 434 -0.06 -18.03 1.78
C GLU A 434 0.57 -16.84 1.04
N LEU A 435 1.42 -16.05 1.71
CA LEU A 435 2.18 -14.96 1.10
C LEU A 435 3.18 -15.48 0.07
N GLU A 436 3.95 -16.53 0.38
CA GLU A 436 4.88 -17.18 -0.56
C GLU A 436 4.14 -17.71 -1.80
N GLN A 437 2.99 -18.37 -1.61
CA GLN A 437 2.15 -18.80 -2.73
C GLN A 437 1.68 -17.60 -3.58
N LYS A 438 1.26 -16.49 -2.96
CA LYS A 438 0.82 -15.29 -3.70
C LYS A 438 1.96 -14.56 -4.42
N VAL A 439 3.19 -14.62 -3.89
CA VAL A 439 4.40 -14.14 -4.59
C VAL A 439 4.71 -15.01 -5.80
N LEU A 440 4.57 -16.33 -5.70
CA LEU A 440 4.71 -17.25 -6.84
C LEU A 440 3.64 -16.97 -7.91
N GLU A 441 2.36 -16.94 -7.55
CA GLU A 441 1.24 -16.59 -8.46
C GLU A 441 1.45 -15.24 -9.16
N TYR A 442 1.94 -14.22 -8.42
CA TYR A 442 2.27 -12.92 -8.99
C TYR A 442 3.43 -13.01 -10.01
N SER A 443 4.49 -13.77 -9.70
CA SER A 443 5.61 -13.97 -10.62
C SER A 443 5.20 -14.71 -11.90
N GLU A 444 4.30 -15.69 -11.81
CA GLU A 444 3.72 -16.38 -12.96
C GLU A 444 2.88 -15.43 -13.83
N ALA A 445 2.05 -14.59 -13.19
CA ALA A 445 1.26 -13.57 -13.89
C ALA A 445 2.14 -12.50 -14.56
N GLN A 446 3.25 -12.09 -13.92
CA GLN A 446 4.21 -11.15 -14.48
C GLN A 446 4.96 -11.74 -15.68
N ASN A 447 5.40 -13.00 -15.60
CA ASN A 447 6.02 -13.71 -16.72
C ASN A 447 5.04 -13.86 -17.90
N LEU A 448 3.77 -14.21 -17.62
CA LEU A 448 2.73 -14.28 -18.66
C LEU A 448 2.46 -12.92 -19.31
N LEU A 449 2.44 -11.83 -18.54
CA LEU A 449 2.32 -10.47 -19.06
C LEU A 449 3.49 -10.13 -20.00
N GLN A 450 4.74 -10.39 -19.59
CA GLN A 450 5.93 -10.14 -20.40
C GLN A 450 5.89 -10.91 -21.74
N VAL A 451 5.44 -12.17 -21.72
CA VAL A 451 5.21 -12.95 -22.95
C VAL A 451 4.15 -12.28 -23.83
N LYS A 452 3.02 -11.84 -23.27
CA LYS A 452 1.96 -11.16 -24.04
C LYS A 452 2.35 -9.79 -24.56
N GLU A 453 3.21 -9.06 -23.87
CA GLU A 453 3.84 -7.83 -24.37
C GLU A 453 4.75 -8.12 -25.57
N SER A 454 5.53 -9.20 -25.52
CA SER A 454 6.39 -9.60 -26.65
C SER A 454 5.59 -10.04 -27.89
N GLU A 455 4.53 -10.84 -27.73
CA GLU A 455 3.59 -11.20 -28.80
C GLU A 455 2.94 -9.95 -29.43
N LEU A 456 2.57 -8.97 -28.60
CA LEU A 456 1.93 -7.73 -29.03
C LEU A 456 2.91 -6.82 -29.79
N VAL A 457 4.19 -6.78 -29.39
CA VAL A 457 5.25 -6.10 -30.15
C VAL A 457 5.49 -6.79 -31.50
N GLU A 458 5.55 -8.13 -31.54
CA GLU A 458 5.68 -8.86 -32.81
C GLU A 458 4.50 -8.58 -33.75
N ALA A 459 3.27 -8.69 -33.26
CA ALA A 459 2.07 -8.39 -34.05
C ALA A 459 2.06 -6.94 -34.58
N ARG A 460 2.56 -5.96 -33.81
CA ARG A 460 2.73 -4.57 -34.29
C ARG A 460 3.75 -4.48 -35.43
N LEU A 461 4.88 -5.20 -35.34
CA LEU A 461 5.90 -5.24 -36.40
C LEU A 461 5.36 -5.93 -37.67
N GLN A 462 4.62 -7.04 -37.53
CA GLN A 462 3.94 -7.70 -38.65
C GLN A 462 2.93 -6.76 -39.34
N ILE A 463 2.12 -6.01 -38.58
CA ILE A 463 1.19 -4.99 -39.12
C ILE A 463 1.95 -3.87 -39.84
N GLN A 464 3.12 -3.45 -39.34
CA GLN A 464 3.96 -2.45 -40.00
C GLN A 464 4.57 -2.97 -41.31
N HIS A 465 5.00 -4.24 -41.35
CA HIS A 465 5.47 -4.92 -42.57
C HIS A 465 4.38 -4.94 -43.64
N LEU A 466 3.20 -5.46 -43.31
CA LEU A 466 2.04 -5.54 -44.21
C LEU A 466 1.60 -4.16 -44.75
N ARG A 467 1.74 -3.09 -43.94
CA ARG A 467 1.50 -1.71 -44.40
C ARG A 467 2.54 -1.23 -45.41
N SER A 468 3.81 -1.61 -45.25
CA SER A 468 4.86 -1.27 -46.21
C SER A 468 4.73 -2.05 -47.52
N GLU A 469 4.31 -3.32 -47.46
CA GLU A 469 3.98 -4.13 -48.64
C GLU A 469 2.78 -3.56 -49.39
N LEU A 470 1.70 -3.19 -48.68
CA LEU A 470 0.54 -2.53 -49.27
C LEU A 470 0.91 -1.22 -49.98
N ALA A 471 1.75 -0.39 -49.36
CA ALA A 471 2.25 0.84 -49.97
C ALA A 471 3.10 0.57 -51.23
N SER A 472 3.95 -0.46 -51.21
CA SER A 472 4.73 -0.92 -52.36
C SER A 472 3.83 -1.38 -53.52
N ILE A 473 2.87 -2.26 -53.24
CA ILE A 473 1.88 -2.74 -54.21
C ILE A 473 1.05 -1.58 -54.78
N GLN A 474 0.69 -0.59 -53.95
CA GLN A 474 -0.04 0.59 -54.42
C GLN A 474 0.80 1.49 -55.33
N LEU A 475 2.12 1.56 -55.16
CA LEU A 475 3.02 2.27 -56.08
C LEU A 475 3.15 1.51 -57.41
N ILE A 476 3.35 0.18 -57.36
CA ILE A 476 3.41 -0.68 -58.56
C ILE A 476 2.10 -0.59 -59.36
N LEU A 477 0.94 -0.57 -58.69
CA LEU A 477 -0.36 -0.44 -59.35
C LEU A 477 -0.50 0.91 -60.08
N LYS A 478 -0.09 2.02 -59.45
CA LYS A 478 -0.07 3.35 -60.08
C LYS A 478 0.88 3.42 -61.29
N GLU A 479 2.02 2.73 -61.22
CA GLU A 479 2.94 2.60 -62.36
C GLU A 479 2.28 1.82 -63.50
N LYS A 480 1.58 0.72 -63.23
CA LYS A 480 0.85 -0.04 -64.26
C LYS A 480 -0.35 0.72 -64.83
N ASP A 481 -1.06 1.52 -64.05
CA ASP A 481 -2.11 2.42 -64.56
C ASP A 481 -1.51 3.47 -65.53
N ALA A 482 -0.31 4.00 -65.22
CA ALA A 482 0.40 4.93 -66.11
C ALA A 482 0.91 4.24 -67.39
N ASP A 483 1.44 3.02 -67.29
CA ASP A 483 1.79 2.19 -68.46
C ASP A 483 0.57 1.94 -69.36
N LEU A 484 -0.58 1.58 -68.77
CA LEU A 484 -1.83 1.32 -69.48
C LEU A 484 -2.35 2.59 -70.18
N LEU A 485 -2.32 3.74 -69.52
CA LEU A 485 -2.73 5.01 -70.13
C LEU A 485 -1.80 5.43 -71.27
N ASN A 486 -0.49 5.20 -71.14
CA ASN A 486 0.49 5.40 -72.20
C ASN A 486 0.25 4.45 -73.40
N ALA A 487 -0.07 3.18 -73.13
CA ALA A 487 -0.43 2.20 -74.16
C ALA A 487 -1.76 2.55 -74.86
N GLN A 488 -2.75 3.04 -74.12
CA GLN A 488 -4.02 3.52 -74.69
C GLN A 488 -3.79 4.73 -75.61
N LYS A 489 -2.98 5.71 -75.20
CA LYS A 489 -2.64 6.87 -76.03
C LYS A 489 -1.91 6.46 -77.32
N LYS A 490 -0.99 5.51 -77.26
CA LYS A 490 -0.31 4.95 -78.45
C LYS A 490 -1.27 4.19 -79.37
N LEU A 491 -2.27 3.49 -78.80
CA LEU A 491 -3.31 2.83 -79.60
C LEU A 491 -4.22 3.85 -80.29
N GLU A 492 -4.53 4.98 -79.65
CA GLU A 492 -5.27 6.09 -80.24
C GLU A 492 -4.47 6.76 -81.38
N GLU A 493 -3.16 7.00 -81.16
CA GLU A 493 -2.22 7.48 -82.19
C GLU A 493 -2.20 6.56 -83.41
N VAL A 494 -1.98 5.25 -83.23
CA VAL A 494 -2.00 4.25 -84.32
C VAL A 494 -3.38 4.14 -84.97
N ASN A 495 -4.48 4.29 -84.23
CA ASN A 495 -5.83 4.28 -84.81
C ASN A 495 -6.10 5.52 -85.69
N ASN A 496 -5.52 6.67 -85.33
CA ASN A 496 -5.55 7.87 -86.17
C ASN A 496 -4.69 7.68 -87.44
N GLU A 497 -3.49 7.12 -87.33
CA GLU A 497 -2.66 6.73 -88.49
C GLU A 497 -3.42 5.77 -89.44
N VAL A 498 -4.12 4.77 -88.90
CA VAL A 498 -4.96 3.84 -89.67
C VAL A 498 -6.16 4.55 -90.32
N PHE A 499 -6.72 5.58 -89.69
CA PHE A 499 -7.77 6.41 -90.29
C PHE A 499 -7.24 7.27 -91.44
N GLU A 500 -6.08 7.91 -91.27
CA GLU A 500 -5.42 8.68 -92.33
C GLU A 500 -5.03 7.79 -93.52
N LEU A 501 -4.43 6.62 -93.26
CA LEU A 501 -4.12 5.62 -94.29
C LEU A 501 -5.38 5.16 -95.02
N ARG A 502 -6.49 4.91 -94.32
CA ARG A 502 -7.78 4.56 -94.94
C ARG A 502 -8.30 5.69 -95.84
N ASN A 503 -8.16 6.95 -95.42
CA ASN A 503 -8.56 8.10 -96.21
C ASN A 503 -7.68 8.26 -97.48
N ILE A 504 -6.37 8.04 -97.37
CA ILE A 504 -5.45 8.02 -98.51
C ILE A 504 -5.81 6.90 -99.49
N VAL A 505 -6.09 5.69 -98.98
CA VAL A 505 -6.55 4.55 -99.81
C VAL A 505 -7.88 4.87 -100.49
N GLY A 506 -8.86 5.45 -99.79
CA GLY A 506 -10.13 5.87 -100.39
C GLY A 506 -9.96 6.89 -101.52
N ILE A 507 -9.09 7.88 -101.35
CA ILE A 507 -8.74 8.85 -102.40
C ILE A 507 -8.05 8.16 -103.59
N GLN A 508 -7.20 7.16 -103.35
CA GLN A 508 -6.57 6.37 -104.41
C GLN A 508 -7.57 5.44 -105.12
N GLU A 509 -8.54 4.88 -104.41
CA GLU A 509 -9.64 4.09 -104.97
C GLU A 509 -10.56 4.97 -105.83
N GLU A 510 -10.93 6.17 -105.39
CA GLU A 510 -11.67 7.16 -106.21
C GLU A 510 -10.90 7.56 -107.48
N GLN A 511 -9.59 7.78 -107.37
CA GLN A 511 -8.73 8.04 -108.54
C GLN A 511 -8.67 6.83 -109.48
N LEU A 512 -8.57 5.61 -108.95
CA LEU A 512 -8.55 4.38 -109.74
C LEU A 512 -9.91 4.14 -110.43
N ILE A 513 -11.03 4.43 -109.76
CA ILE A 513 -12.37 4.41 -110.35
C ILE A 513 -12.47 5.46 -111.47
N GLN A 514 -11.97 6.69 -111.28
CA GLN A 514 -11.97 7.71 -112.32
C GLN A 514 -11.09 7.32 -113.53
N VAL A 515 -9.93 6.71 -113.29
CA VAL A 515 -9.05 6.19 -114.36
C VAL A 515 -9.71 5.02 -115.10
N THR A 516 -10.38 4.12 -114.38
CA THR A 516 -11.10 2.97 -114.96
C THR A 516 -12.31 3.43 -115.78
N ALA A 517 -13.06 4.43 -115.31
CA ALA A 517 -14.15 5.04 -116.06
C ALA A 517 -13.64 5.71 -117.36
N ARG A 518 -12.55 6.48 -117.29
CA ARG A 518 -11.91 7.04 -118.50
C ARG A 518 -11.34 5.96 -119.43
N LEU A 519 -10.88 4.83 -118.89
CA LEU A 519 -10.45 3.69 -119.70
C LEU A 519 -11.66 3.10 -120.43
N GLN A 520 -12.80 2.92 -119.76
CA GLN A 520 -14.04 2.47 -120.37
C GLN A 520 -14.56 3.46 -121.43
N GLU A 521 -14.50 4.77 -121.20
CA GLU A 521 -14.80 5.78 -122.23
C GLU A 521 -13.92 5.62 -123.49
N LYS A 522 -12.65 5.21 -123.32
CA LYS A 522 -11.74 4.93 -124.44
C LYS A 522 -11.99 3.58 -125.08
N GLU A 523 -12.39 2.57 -124.31
CA GLU A 523 -12.83 1.26 -124.79
C GLU A 523 -14.11 1.40 -125.63
N ASP A 524 -15.09 2.18 -125.15
CA ASP A 524 -16.35 2.47 -125.83
C ASP A 524 -16.13 3.29 -127.11
N LEU A 525 -15.20 4.27 -127.08
CA LEU A 525 -14.77 4.99 -128.28
C LEU A 525 -14.00 4.07 -129.25
N ALA A 526 -13.19 3.13 -128.77
CA ALA A 526 -12.51 2.16 -129.61
C ALA A 526 -13.50 1.14 -130.22
N GLN A 527 -14.54 0.74 -129.49
CA GLN A 527 -15.66 -0.04 -130.01
C GLN A 527 -16.48 0.77 -131.02
N GLY A 528 -16.69 2.07 -130.80
CA GLY A 528 -17.30 2.97 -131.78
C GLY A 528 -16.48 3.05 -133.08
N ILE A 529 -15.16 3.24 -132.97
CA ILE A 529 -14.23 3.20 -134.11
C ILE A 529 -14.22 1.82 -134.77
N GLN A 530 -14.32 0.72 -134.02
CA GLN A 530 -14.42 -0.63 -134.57
C GLN A 530 -15.75 -0.87 -135.29
N GLN A 531 -16.86 -0.34 -134.78
CA GLN A 531 -18.17 -0.38 -135.44
C GLN A 531 -18.19 0.50 -136.70
N GLU A 532 -17.54 1.67 -136.70
CA GLU A 532 -17.32 2.47 -137.90
C GLU A 532 -16.36 1.78 -138.88
N LEU A 533 -15.34 1.08 -138.39
CA LEU A 533 -14.44 0.27 -139.21
C LEU A 533 -15.18 -0.91 -139.85
N ASP A 534 -16.06 -1.61 -139.13
CA ASP A 534 -16.88 -2.67 -139.69
C ASP A 534 -18.00 -2.13 -140.60
N ASN A 535 -18.54 -0.93 -140.35
CA ASN A 535 -19.46 -0.24 -141.28
C ASN A 535 -18.75 0.19 -142.57
N THR A 536 -17.55 0.75 -142.46
CA THR A 536 -16.74 1.12 -143.63
C THR A 536 -16.22 -0.12 -144.34
N LYS A 537 -15.92 -1.21 -143.65
CA LYS A 537 -15.60 -2.54 -144.20
C LYS A 537 -16.80 -3.20 -144.88
N MET A 538 -18.03 -2.98 -144.40
CA MET A 538 -19.27 -3.36 -145.09
C MET A 538 -19.47 -2.54 -146.36
N LYS A 539 -19.28 -1.21 -146.32
CA LYS A 539 -19.26 -0.36 -147.53
C LYS A 539 -18.11 -0.73 -148.48
N PHE A 540 -16.95 -1.11 -147.96
CA PHE A 540 -15.85 -1.70 -148.72
C PHE A 540 -16.22 -3.09 -149.25
N SER A 541 -17.13 -3.85 -148.63
CA SER A 541 -17.63 -5.12 -149.17
C SER A 541 -18.61 -4.90 -150.33
N GLU A 542 -19.39 -3.82 -150.31
CA GLU A 542 -20.22 -3.38 -151.44
C GLU A 542 -19.35 -2.84 -152.57
N ALA A 543 -18.39 -1.97 -152.25
CA ALA A 543 -17.36 -1.54 -153.19
C ALA A 543 -16.50 -2.72 -153.69
N THR A 544 -16.28 -3.77 -152.86
CA THR A 544 -15.60 -5.00 -153.28
C THR A 544 -16.48 -5.84 -154.17
N LYS A 545 -17.80 -5.90 -154.01
CA LYS A 545 -18.70 -6.51 -155.00
C LYS A 545 -18.71 -5.76 -156.34
N VAL A 546 -18.59 -4.43 -156.30
CA VAL A 546 -18.39 -3.61 -157.51
C VAL A 546 -17.01 -3.86 -158.13
N VAL A 547 -15.96 -3.96 -157.31
CA VAL A 547 -14.58 -4.24 -157.76
C VAL A 547 -14.41 -5.69 -158.19
N GLU A 548 -15.11 -6.68 -157.63
CA GLU A 548 -15.13 -8.09 -158.06
C GLU A 548 -15.68 -8.20 -159.47
N ARG A 549 -16.71 -7.40 -159.77
CA ARG A 549 -17.27 -7.23 -161.12
C ARG A 549 -16.26 -6.62 -162.12
N ILE A 550 -15.20 -5.98 -161.62
CA ILE A 550 -14.09 -5.41 -162.39
C ILE A 550 -12.86 -6.35 -162.38
N THR A 551 -12.56 -7.05 -161.28
CA THR A 551 -11.37 -7.91 -161.14
C THR A 551 -11.58 -9.30 -161.71
N ALA A 552 -12.82 -9.79 -161.81
CA ALA A 552 -13.16 -10.94 -162.64
C ALA A 552 -12.84 -10.73 -164.13
N LEU A 553 -12.79 -9.46 -164.59
CA LEU A 553 -12.30 -9.10 -165.93
C LEU A 553 -10.78 -8.86 -165.98
N THR A 554 -10.12 -8.64 -164.84
CA THR A 554 -8.79 -7.97 -164.82
C THR A 554 -7.65 -8.80 -164.22
N LYS A 555 -7.87 -9.68 -163.22
CA LYS A 555 -6.77 -10.38 -162.54
C LYS A 555 -6.40 -11.75 -163.13
N ARG A 556 -5.80 -11.68 -164.33
CA ARG A 556 -4.89 -12.71 -164.87
C ARG A 556 -3.41 -12.38 -164.62
N LEU A 557 -3.06 -11.52 -163.63
CA LEU A 557 -1.68 -11.15 -163.26
C LEU A 557 -1.46 -10.79 -161.75
N VAL A 558 -0.61 -11.58 -161.05
CA VAL A 558 0.57 -11.26 -160.14
C VAL A 558 0.50 -10.11 -159.06
N ILE A 559 1.28 -10.05 -157.92
CA ILE A 559 1.45 -10.88 -156.65
C ILE A 559 2.39 -10.15 -155.58
N SER A 560 2.32 -10.44 -154.24
CA SER A 560 3.19 -10.04 -153.04
C SER A 560 3.01 -8.62 -152.38
N ALA A 561 3.54 -8.12 -151.21
CA ALA A 561 4.46 -8.49 -150.05
C ALA A 561 4.29 -7.45 -148.83
N ASN A 562 5.03 -7.26 -147.69
CA ASN A 562 5.58 -8.06 -146.52
C ASN A 562 6.13 -7.18 -145.30
N ASN A 563 6.11 -7.68 -144.01
CA ASN A 563 6.99 -7.39 -142.78
C ASN A 563 7.01 -5.99 -142.04
N GLU A 564 7.52 -5.65 -140.80
CA GLU A 564 7.89 -6.26 -139.44
C GLU A 564 8.35 -5.21 -138.33
N GLY A 565 8.31 -5.49 -136.97
CA GLY A 565 9.37 -5.09 -135.96
C GLY A 565 9.19 -4.22 -134.63
N ALA A 566 9.92 -4.58 -133.53
CA ALA A 566 10.71 -3.77 -132.49
C ALA A 566 10.18 -3.09 -131.15
N ASN A 567 11.13 -2.75 -130.19
CA ASN A 567 11.05 -2.27 -128.75
C ASN A 567 12.13 -1.13 -128.41
N PRO A 568 12.71 -0.79 -127.17
CA PRO A 568 12.47 -0.98 -125.68
C PRO A 568 12.88 0.19 -124.64
N ALA A 569 12.79 -0.05 -123.29
CA ALA A 569 13.64 0.41 -122.11
C ALA A 569 13.50 1.78 -121.31
N GLY A 570 14.06 1.87 -120.05
CA GLY A 570 13.91 3.00 -119.05
C GLY A 570 14.97 3.12 -117.90
N LEU A 571 14.81 3.99 -116.86
CA LEU A 571 15.86 4.37 -115.83
C LEU A 571 15.40 4.65 -114.34
N VAL A 572 16.21 5.35 -113.48
CA VAL A 572 16.57 5.00 -112.05
C VAL A 572 17.14 6.15 -111.12
N GLN A 573 17.27 5.96 -109.76
CA GLN A 573 18.18 6.61 -108.71
C GLN A 573 17.64 7.62 -107.62
N ASP A 574 17.83 7.37 -106.28
CA ASP A 574 18.07 8.43 -105.22
C ASP A 574 18.53 8.00 -103.77
N MET A 575 18.15 6.83 -103.23
CA MET A 575 18.16 6.49 -101.76
C MET A 575 19.45 6.60 -100.91
N GLN A 576 20.65 6.80 -101.46
CA GLN A 576 21.91 6.40 -100.77
C GLN A 576 22.52 7.37 -99.74
N LYS A 577 22.03 8.60 -99.57
CA LYS A 577 22.68 9.60 -98.70
C LYS A 577 22.21 9.59 -97.24
N GLN A 578 20.97 9.16 -96.97
CA GLN A 578 20.31 9.34 -95.68
C GLN A 578 20.76 8.30 -94.63
N LEU A 579 21.07 7.08 -95.08
CA LEU A 579 21.46 5.96 -94.21
C LEU A 579 22.85 6.13 -93.55
N ALA A 580 23.71 7.00 -94.09
CA ALA A 580 25.07 7.19 -93.60
C ALA A 580 25.15 8.04 -92.31
N THR A 581 24.27 9.04 -92.17
CA THR A 581 24.27 9.96 -91.03
C THR A 581 23.70 9.34 -89.75
N GLU A 582 22.72 8.45 -89.88
CA GLU A 582 22.11 7.74 -88.75
C GLU A 582 23.07 6.68 -88.15
N LEU A 583 23.91 6.08 -89.00
CA LEU A 583 24.88 5.05 -88.60
C LEU A 583 26.03 5.62 -87.77
N GLU A 584 26.48 6.85 -88.02
CA GLU A 584 27.52 7.46 -87.17
C GLU A 584 26.93 8.01 -85.85
N MET A 585 25.73 8.62 -85.89
CA MET A 585 25.01 9.08 -84.68
C MET A 585 24.76 7.96 -83.66
N THR A 586 24.31 6.78 -84.13
CA THR A 586 24.08 5.61 -83.26
C THR A 586 25.38 5.05 -82.69
N LYS A 587 26.48 5.13 -83.44
CA LYS A 587 27.82 4.67 -83.07
C LYS A 587 28.55 5.59 -82.09
N GLU A 588 28.23 6.89 -82.07
CA GLU A 588 28.68 7.80 -80.99
C GLU A 588 27.87 7.60 -79.71
N SER A 589 26.55 7.44 -79.82
CA SER A 589 25.67 7.11 -78.68
C SER A 589 26.09 5.82 -77.96
N LEU A 590 26.50 4.80 -78.71
CA LEU A 590 27.03 3.55 -78.16
C LEU A 590 28.29 3.75 -77.31
N LYS A 591 29.26 4.56 -77.78
CA LYS A 591 30.51 4.86 -77.05
C LYS A 591 30.26 5.61 -75.75
N VAL A 592 29.28 6.52 -75.72
CA VAL A 592 28.91 7.23 -74.48
C VAL A 592 28.39 6.24 -73.44
N LYS A 593 27.48 5.33 -73.83
CA LYS A 593 26.96 4.30 -72.92
C LYS A 593 28.01 3.26 -72.49
N GLU A 594 28.98 2.97 -73.35
CA GLU A 594 30.13 2.12 -72.99
C GLU A 594 31.01 2.79 -71.91
N LEU A 595 31.24 4.11 -72.01
CA LEU A 595 31.94 4.88 -70.98
C LEU A 595 31.14 5.00 -69.67
N GLU A 596 29.82 5.20 -69.74
CA GLU A 596 28.92 5.20 -68.57
C GLU A 596 28.93 3.82 -67.87
N PHE A 597 28.89 2.73 -68.63
CA PHE A 597 28.98 1.37 -68.09
C PHE A 597 30.33 1.11 -67.41
N LEU A 598 31.44 1.52 -68.03
CA LEU A 598 32.78 1.41 -67.43
C LEU A 598 32.93 2.29 -66.17
N ALA A 599 32.25 3.44 -66.10
CA ALA A 599 32.20 4.26 -64.90
C ALA A 599 31.40 3.58 -63.77
N ALA A 600 30.23 3.02 -64.09
CA ALA A 600 29.41 2.26 -63.14
C ALA A 600 30.14 1.01 -62.62
N GLN A 601 30.85 0.27 -63.50
CA GLN A 601 31.65 -0.89 -63.12
C GLN A 601 32.79 -0.53 -62.15
N ARG A 602 33.45 0.62 -62.34
CA ARG A 602 34.45 1.13 -61.39
C ARG A 602 33.84 1.56 -60.06
N ALA A 603 32.68 2.21 -60.07
CA ALA A 603 31.97 2.58 -58.85
C ALA A 603 31.53 1.35 -58.04
N LEU A 604 31.13 0.27 -58.71
CA LEU A 604 30.82 -1.01 -58.08
C LEU A 604 32.07 -1.63 -57.43
N ALA A 605 33.20 -1.68 -58.14
CA ALA A 605 34.45 -2.23 -57.62
C ALA A 605 34.95 -1.48 -56.37
N VAL A 606 34.86 -0.14 -56.34
CA VAL A 606 35.20 0.65 -55.15
C VAL A 606 34.29 0.32 -53.96
N LYS A 607 33.00 0.04 -54.19
CA LYS A 607 32.08 -0.39 -53.13
C LYS A 607 32.35 -1.82 -52.65
N GLU A 608 32.84 -2.69 -53.52
CA GLU A 608 33.29 -4.03 -53.14
C GLU A 608 34.60 -4.00 -52.32
N GLU A 609 35.54 -3.10 -52.65
CA GLU A 609 36.73 -2.83 -51.83
C GLU A 609 36.37 -2.23 -50.46
N GLU A 610 35.42 -1.29 -50.38
CA GLU A 610 34.90 -0.76 -49.11
C GLU A 610 34.29 -1.87 -48.23
N LEU A 611 33.52 -2.79 -48.82
CA LEU A 611 32.93 -3.92 -48.10
C LEU A 611 34.00 -4.92 -47.63
N GLN A 612 35.01 -5.21 -48.44
CA GLN A 612 36.15 -6.04 -48.00
C GLN A 612 36.95 -5.37 -46.88
N ALA A 613 37.12 -4.05 -46.91
CA ALA A 613 37.77 -3.29 -45.84
C ALA A 613 36.93 -3.31 -44.54
N ALA A 614 35.60 -3.25 -44.65
CA ALA A 614 34.70 -3.38 -43.50
C ALA A 614 34.76 -4.80 -42.89
N LEU A 615 34.76 -5.85 -43.72
CA LEU A 615 34.90 -7.23 -43.27
C LEU A 615 36.23 -7.47 -42.54
N ARG A 616 37.36 -6.97 -43.08
CA ARG A 616 38.67 -7.08 -42.39
C ARG A 616 38.69 -6.40 -41.02
N ARG A 617 37.98 -5.28 -40.84
CA ARG A 617 37.83 -4.65 -39.51
C ARG A 617 37.01 -5.49 -38.56
N TRP A 618 35.96 -6.18 -39.04
CA TRP A 618 35.22 -7.14 -38.23
C TRP A 618 36.07 -8.35 -37.84
N ASP A 619 36.84 -8.91 -38.78
CA ASP A 619 37.84 -9.95 -38.50
C ASP A 619 38.90 -9.51 -37.47
N GLU A 620 39.34 -8.24 -37.52
CA GLU A 620 40.30 -7.65 -36.59
C GLU A 620 39.68 -7.49 -35.20
N ILE A 621 38.45 -6.97 -35.11
CA ILE A 621 37.69 -6.86 -33.85
C ILE A 621 37.40 -8.24 -33.24
N GLU A 622 37.03 -9.24 -34.04
CA GLU A 622 36.83 -10.62 -33.55
C GLU A 622 38.15 -11.26 -33.11
N LYS A 623 39.28 -10.94 -33.75
CA LYS A 623 40.61 -11.38 -33.30
C LYS A 623 41.03 -10.69 -32.01
N GLU A 624 40.77 -9.40 -31.83
CA GLU A 624 41.02 -8.73 -30.54
C GLU A 624 40.11 -9.26 -29.43
N LEU A 625 38.83 -9.54 -29.72
CA LEU A 625 37.89 -10.15 -28.76
C LEU A 625 38.35 -11.55 -28.33
N ASN A 626 38.75 -12.40 -29.28
CA ASN A 626 39.31 -13.72 -28.96
C ASN A 626 40.68 -13.62 -28.29
N LYS A 627 41.49 -12.60 -28.61
CA LYS A 627 42.77 -12.35 -27.96
C LYS A 627 42.60 -11.87 -26.51
N MET A 628 41.61 -11.03 -26.19
CA MET A 628 41.24 -10.71 -24.79
C MET A 628 40.75 -11.95 -24.03
N LYS A 629 40.11 -12.89 -24.73
CA LYS A 629 39.64 -14.17 -24.19
C LYS A 629 40.77 -15.19 -23.96
N GLU A 630 41.86 -15.12 -24.72
CA GLU A 630 43.06 -15.96 -24.56
C GLU A 630 44.15 -15.31 -23.67
N GLU A 631 44.19 -13.99 -23.58
CA GLU A 631 45.03 -13.21 -22.64
C GLU A 631 44.47 -13.22 -21.20
N MET A 632 43.44 -14.04 -20.95
CA MET A 632 43.03 -14.56 -19.65
C MET A 632 43.67 -15.95 -19.42
N PRO A 633 44.95 -16.06 -19.01
CA PRO A 633 45.62 -17.35 -18.86
C PRO A 633 45.03 -18.15 -17.69
N ALA A 634 44.66 -19.40 -17.96
CA ALA A 634 44.25 -20.33 -16.92
C ALA A 634 45.40 -20.59 -15.92
N ARG A 635 45.14 -20.36 -14.63
CA ARG A 635 46.00 -20.82 -13.54
C ARG A 635 45.19 -21.58 -12.50
N GLU A 636 45.21 -22.90 -12.60
CA GLU A 636 44.53 -23.78 -11.65
C GLU A 636 45.07 -23.65 -10.21
N ARG A 637 44.24 -24.09 -9.25
CA ARG A 637 44.55 -24.47 -7.85
C ARG A 637 44.72 -23.36 -6.81
N SER A 638 43.60 -22.82 -6.34
CA SER A 638 43.06 -23.16 -5.00
C SER A 638 41.79 -22.35 -4.65
N GLY A 639 40.77 -23.03 -4.11
CA GLY A 639 39.76 -22.50 -3.17
C GLY A 639 39.02 -21.18 -3.46
N GLU A 640 37.72 -21.30 -3.72
CA GLU A 640 36.61 -20.43 -3.26
C GLU A 640 36.71 -18.88 -3.38
N GLY A 641 35.71 -18.29 -4.06
CA GLY A 641 35.27 -16.91 -3.81
C GLY A 641 35.42 -15.89 -4.95
N THR A 642 34.90 -14.69 -4.68
CA THR A 642 35.33 -13.38 -5.18
C THR A 642 35.38 -13.14 -6.70
N VAL A 643 34.20 -12.83 -7.25
CA VAL A 643 34.04 -11.68 -8.18
C VAL A 643 32.79 -10.89 -7.77
N GLY A 644 31.67 -11.59 -7.53
CA GLY A 644 30.48 -11.00 -6.92
C GLY A 644 30.75 -10.49 -5.50
N GLU A 645 31.54 -11.22 -4.72
CA GLU A 645 31.88 -10.82 -3.34
C GLU A 645 32.80 -9.60 -3.29
N GLU A 646 33.76 -9.42 -4.21
CA GLU A 646 34.54 -8.17 -4.29
C GLU A 646 33.65 -6.97 -4.63
N ALA A 647 32.66 -7.15 -5.52
CA ALA A 647 31.69 -6.10 -5.82
C ALA A 647 30.78 -5.79 -4.60
N ILE A 648 30.37 -6.81 -3.85
CA ILE A 648 29.54 -6.67 -2.64
C ILE A 648 30.34 -6.03 -1.50
N GLU A 649 31.57 -6.46 -1.23
CA GLU A 649 32.46 -5.87 -0.21
C GLU A 649 32.75 -4.40 -0.53
N LYS A 650 33.00 -4.09 -1.81
CA LYS A 650 33.21 -2.70 -2.25
C LYS A 650 31.95 -1.84 -2.09
N LEU A 651 30.76 -2.37 -2.41
CA LEU A 651 29.48 -1.69 -2.17
C LEU A 651 29.16 -1.56 -0.67
N GLN A 652 29.57 -2.52 0.16
CA GLN A 652 29.43 -2.46 1.63
C GLN A 652 30.38 -1.43 2.25
N LEU A 653 31.62 -1.32 1.76
CA LEU A 653 32.55 -0.26 2.14
C LEU A 653 32.06 1.12 1.69
N GLU A 654 31.47 1.23 0.50
CA GLU A 654 30.89 2.48 0.00
C GLU A 654 29.62 2.87 0.78
N ALA A 655 28.76 1.91 1.14
CA ALA A 655 27.63 2.12 2.03
C ALA A 655 28.07 2.56 3.44
N ALA A 656 29.02 1.84 4.07
CA ALA A 656 29.55 2.20 5.38
C ALA A 656 30.21 3.59 5.39
N ARG A 657 30.89 3.96 4.30
CA ARG A 657 31.41 5.33 4.11
C ARG A 657 30.28 6.35 4.06
N LEU A 658 29.22 6.10 3.28
CA LEU A 658 28.09 7.01 3.15
C LEU A 658 27.28 7.12 4.46
N GLU A 659 27.19 6.05 5.26
CA GLU A 659 26.61 6.08 6.60
C GLU A 659 27.44 6.96 7.56
N VAL A 660 28.77 6.86 7.53
CA VAL A 660 29.67 7.75 8.31
C VAL A 660 29.58 9.20 7.83
N GLU A 661 29.47 9.44 6.52
CA GLU A 661 29.31 10.77 5.93
C GLU A 661 27.94 11.39 6.31
N ALA A 662 26.88 10.59 6.32
CA ALA A 662 25.56 10.98 6.80
C ALA A 662 25.53 11.24 8.32
N ALA A 663 26.16 10.39 9.13
CA ALA A 663 26.24 10.54 10.58
C ALA A 663 27.05 11.78 10.99
N THR A 664 28.20 12.03 10.34
CA THR A 664 29.00 13.23 10.58
C THR A 664 28.31 14.50 10.08
N SER A 665 27.54 14.43 8.99
CA SER A 665 26.65 15.51 8.55
C SER A 665 25.55 15.81 9.57
N ALA A 666 24.89 14.77 10.10
CA ALA A 666 23.87 14.91 11.14
C ALA A 666 24.44 15.51 12.45
N LEU A 667 25.62 15.07 12.88
CA LEU A 667 26.32 15.64 14.04
C LEU A 667 26.72 17.11 13.81
N ARG A 668 27.22 17.46 12.61
CA ARG A 668 27.54 18.85 12.24
C ARG A 668 26.29 19.74 12.25
N ASN A 669 25.16 19.24 11.73
CA ASN A 669 23.89 19.95 11.76
C ASN A 669 23.33 20.10 13.18
N LEU A 670 23.45 19.08 14.04
CA LEU A 670 23.07 19.17 15.45
C LEU A 670 23.95 20.19 16.21
N ALA A 671 25.26 20.21 15.95
CA ALA A 671 26.16 21.21 16.50
C ALA A 671 25.73 22.63 16.07
N GLN A 672 25.52 22.87 14.76
CA GLN A 672 25.05 24.16 14.24
C GLN A 672 23.66 24.57 14.79
N MET A 673 22.72 23.65 14.97
CA MET A 673 21.44 23.98 15.62
C MET A 673 21.63 24.32 17.10
N SER A 674 22.53 23.63 17.82
CA SER A 674 22.83 23.96 19.22
C SER A 674 23.58 25.29 19.38
N GLU A 675 24.36 25.69 18.37
CA GLU A 675 25.02 27.00 18.27
C GLU A 675 23.98 28.10 17.99
N TYR A 676 23.09 27.92 17.01
CA TYR A 676 21.94 28.81 16.76
C TYR A 676 21.05 29.00 18.01
N LEU A 677 20.78 27.93 18.75
CA LEU A 677 20.00 27.96 20.00
C LEU A 677 20.72 28.65 21.18
N LEU A 678 22.01 28.98 21.04
CA LEU A 678 22.78 29.80 21.99
C LEU A 678 23.02 31.23 21.49
N GLU A 679 23.04 31.48 20.17
CA GLU A 679 23.18 32.82 19.60
C GLU A 679 21.88 33.66 19.68
N GLU A 680 20.68 33.04 19.76
CA GLU A 680 19.43 33.77 20.02
C GLU A 680 19.25 34.15 21.50
N PRO A 681 19.83 35.30 21.94
CA PRO A 681 19.02 36.20 22.75
C PRO A 681 19.28 37.70 22.47
N LYS A 682 18.79 38.23 21.32
CA LYS A 682 18.36 39.66 21.12
C LYS A 682 17.59 39.85 19.79
N ASN A 683 16.25 39.72 19.79
CA ASN A 683 15.26 40.58 19.07
C ASN A 683 13.94 39.87 18.67
N SER A 684 13.01 39.68 19.61
CA SER A 684 11.58 39.42 19.28
C SER A 684 10.62 39.83 20.40
N PHE A 685 10.80 41.04 20.96
CA PHE A 685 9.86 41.61 21.93
C PHE A 685 8.61 42.12 21.20
N ASN A 686 7.48 41.41 21.27
CA ASN A 686 6.09 41.95 21.38
C ASN A 686 5.00 40.90 21.06
N MET A 687 4.25 40.46 22.08
CA MET A 687 2.77 40.54 22.16
C MET A 687 2.23 39.73 23.35
N GLY A 688 1.14 40.20 23.97
CA GLY A 688 0.28 39.38 24.84
C GLY A 688 0.60 39.39 26.34
N GLU A 689 0.35 40.50 27.03
CA GLU A 689 0.09 40.44 28.47
C GLU A 689 -1.19 39.65 28.76
N ASN A 690 -1.14 38.66 29.67
CA ASN A 690 -1.99 38.65 30.87
C ASN A 690 -1.69 37.50 31.86
N SER A 691 -2.15 37.70 33.10
CA SER A 691 -2.19 36.74 34.22
C SER A 691 -0.87 36.31 34.88
N LEU A 692 -0.62 36.92 36.05
CA LEU A 692 -0.26 36.26 37.32
C LEU A 692 -0.46 34.72 37.31
N THR A 693 0.45 33.85 37.79
CA THR A 693 1.26 33.89 39.04
C THR A 693 2.56 33.02 38.94
N SER A 694 3.23 32.77 40.08
CA SER A 694 4.38 31.84 40.33
C SER A 694 5.75 32.18 39.70
N SER A 695 6.46 33.12 40.34
CA SER A 695 7.80 33.59 39.95
C SER A 695 8.93 33.07 40.86
N THR A 696 9.35 31.81 40.69
CA THR A 696 10.64 31.32 41.25
C THR A 696 11.22 30.14 40.48
N GLU A 697 10.45 29.09 40.21
CA GLU A 697 10.99 27.82 39.68
C GLU A 697 11.45 27.91 38.21
N LYS A 698 10.77 28.69 37.36
CA LYS A 698 11.12 28.82 35.93
C LYS A 698 12.57 29.29 35.70
N LYS A 699 13.12 30.15 36.57
CA LYS A 699 14.55 30.56 36.49
C LYS A 699 15.51 29.43 36.80
N LYS A 700 15.11 28.47 37.64
CA LYS A 700 15.92 27.31 37.97
C LYS A 700 15.92 26.29 36.83
N VAL A 701 14.75 26.05 36.21
CA VAL A 701 14.61 25.19 35.03
C VAL A 701 15.44 25.72 33.86
N VAL A 702 15.35 27.02 33.52
CA VAL A 702 16.15 27.62 32.43
C VAL A 702 17.65 27.46 32.71
N GLY A 703 18.09 27.79 33.92
CA GLY A 703 19.49 27.60 34.33
C GLY A 703 19.91 26.14 34.54
N GLU A 704 19.00 25.17 34.45
CA GLU A 704 19.29 23.72 34.39
C GLU A 704 19.36 23.26 32.94
N THR A 705 18.49 23.75 32.04
CA THR A 705 18.59 23.51 30.58
C THR A 705 19.85 24.14 29.96
N GLU A 706 20.24 25.35 30.35
CA GLU A 706 21.50 25.98 29.89
C GLU A 706 22.73 25.15 30.27
N ARG A 707 22.73 24.55 31.47
CA ARG A 707 23.81 23.67 31.94
C ARG A 707 23.84 22.33 31.22
N GLU A 708 22.68 21.72 30.94
CA GLU A 708 22.65 20.45 30.23
C GLU A 708 22.93 20.64 28.72
N VAL A 709 22.53 21.76 28.11
CA VAL A 709 22.90 22.13 26.73
C VAL A 709 24.41 22.35 26.60
N THR A 710 25.03 23.12 27.50
CA THR A 710 26.49 23.31 27.49
C THR A 710 27.26 22.01 27.77
N ARG A 711 26.70 21.11 28.59
CA ARG A 711 27.24 19.75 28.80
C ARG A 711 27.12 18.87 27.56
N LEU A 712 25.98 18.91 26.85
CA LEU A 712 25.77 18.17 25.61
C LEU A 712 26.68 18.69 24.48
N LEU A 713 26.91 20.00 24.41
CA LEU A 713 27.87 20.61 23.50
C LEU A 713 29.30 20.14 23.78
N ALA A 714 29.77 20.20 25.03
CA ALA A 714 31.09 19.70 25.40
C ALA A 714 31.26 18.20 25.11
N LEU A 715 30.21 17.39 25.29
CA LEU A 715 30.22 15.96 24.97
C LEU A 715 30.19 15.71 23.45
N THR A 716 29.50 16.54 22.68
CA THR A 716 29.50 16.49 21.21
C THR A 716 30.87 16.90 20.65
N GLU A 717 31.48 17.96 21.19
CA GLU A 717 32.83 18.40 20.83
C GLU A 717 33.90 17.34 21.20
N GLN A 718 33.72 16.63 22.32
CA GLN A 718 34.55 15.49 22.69
C GLN A 718 34.39 14.34 21.69
N LEU A 719 33.16 13.96 21.31
CA LEU A 719 32.91 12.91 20.32
C LEU A 719 33.48 13.26 18.94
N VAL A 720 33.42 14.52 18.51
CA VAL A 720 34.04 15.00 17.26
C VAL A 720 35.57 14.86 17.30
N LYS A 721 36.21 15.13 18.45
CA LYS A 721 37.65 14.94 18.66
C LYS A 721 38.05 13.46 18.74
N GLU A 722 37.25 12.64 19.42
CA GLU A 722 37.46 11.18 19.50
C GLU A 722 37.23 10.48 18.14
N ALA A 723 36.37 11.02 17.29
CA ALA A 723 36.21 10.62 15.88
C ALA A 723 37.36 11.09 14.97
N GLY A 724 38.38 11.79 15.49
CA GLY A 724 39.55 12.25 14.74
C GLY A 724 39.31 13.43 13.80
N ILE A 725 38.15 14.10 13.88
CA ILE A 725 37.77 15.18 12.97
C ILE A 725 38.39 16.50 13.46
N VAL A 726 39.67 16.67 13.18
CA VAL A 726 40.38 17.95 13.28
C VAL A 726 40.88 18.32 11.89
N ASP A 727 40.11 19.17 11.19
CA ASP A 727 40.46 19.62 9.84
C ASP A 727 41.79 20.38 9.84
N ALA A 728 42.66 19.99 8.91
CA ALA A 728 43.98 20.58 8.73
C ALA A 728 43.90 21.97 8.08
N THR A 729 43.47 22.96 8.86
CA THR A 729 43.52 24.38 8.50
C THR A 729 44.96 24.90 8.55
N GLY A 730 45.71 24.62 7.49
CA GLY A 730 47.01 25.23 7.25
C GLY A 730 46.87 26.75 7.08
N PRO A 731 47.75 27.57 7.69
CA PRO A 731 47.74 29.01 7.48
C PRO A 731 48.39 29.36 6.13
N GLU A 732 47.56 29.70 5.14
CA GLU A 732 48.04 30.40 3.94
C GLU A 732 48.25 31.91 4.21
N ALA A 733 49.12 32.54 3.42
CA ALA A 733 49.56 33.93 3.51
C ALA A 733 49.71 34.55 2.12
#